data_AF-A0A920RT13-F1
#
_entry.id   AF-A0A920RT13-F1
#
_cell.length_a   1.000
_cell.length_b   1.000
_cell.length_c   1.000
_cell.angle_alpha   90.00
_cell.angle_beta   90.00
_cell.angle_gamma   90.00
#
_symmetry.space_group_name_H-M   'P 1'
#
loop_
_entity.id
_entity.type
_entity.pdbx_description
1 polymer ?
#
loop_
_entity_poly.entity_id
_entity_poly.type
_entity_poly.pdbx_seq_one_letter_code
_entity_poly.pdbx_strand_id
1 'polypeptide(L)'
;MLTPSQLFPFYPDLEQKNFETHLAMVHSRFSTNTFPSWDRAQPNRYMCHNGEINTLKGNVNLISARQGVAQSDLFQEKLKDLFPIAEPDSSDSGNFDNILEFLMLTGRTLQESIMMMIPEAWQSNEIMNKDKRAFYEYSSSLMEPWDGPASIVFTDGKYIGAVLDRNGLRPSRYYVTKDNKVIMASEVGVLPVDPSNVLMKGRLQPGKMFLIDFEEGRMVPDEEIKEKIYKANSYRKWTKEQIVALEEITDKKASKPKLTDDLISRMQAFGYTVETMQFMLLPIVRELRDPLGSMGNDAALACLSDKPRLIFDYFKQLFAQVTNPAIDSIREEVIMSLECLIGPEGNLLSQLPENAHRLRVKNPIISDNELASIQNLNSHGWKTKTIDITYPKGSTDKKDMLSALDRICKESEKAIEQGFSFIILSDKKLGPENIALSSLLACSTVHHHLIKREKRTRIGIVIETGEAREVHHHCLLIGYGADAINPYLAFESLWQARQDGLLDQISFDEMVKAYKKGVAKGILKVMAKMGISTLQSYKGAQIFEAVGLADEIIKKCFPGTASRVQGVNFDILVNEVRRRHELGYPKDNPNNVEVLPNPGDFHWRHGGDSHMWDPETISDLQLAARNNNEDSYWKFANYAKTKRLKTVP
;
A
#
# COMPACT_ATOMS: atom_id res chain seq x y z
N MET A 1 -1.96 -6.41 34.65
CA MET A 1 -2.92 -5.49 34.01
C MET A 1 -4.20 -5.50 34.82
N LEU A 2 -4.76 -4.31 35.05
CA LEU A 2 -5.89 -4.08 35.94
C LEU A 2 -7.19 -4.03 35.13
N THR A 3 -8.27 -4.54 35.72
CA THR A 3 -9.63 -4.18 35.28
C THR A 3 -9.92 -2.72 35.71
N PRO A 4 -10.87 -2.02 35.06
CA PRO A 4 -11.22 -0.66 35.46
C PRO A 4 -11.57 -0.52 36.96
N SER A 5 -12.24 -1.52 37.55
CA SER A 5 -12.57 -1.54 38.99
C SER A 5 -11.36 -1.70 39.91
N GLN A 6 -10.23 -2.19 39.41
CA GLN A 6 -9.01 -2.38 40.19
C GLN A 6 -8.07 -1.16 40.15
N LEU A 7 -8.36 -0.14 39.33
CA LEU A 7 -7.48 1.03 39.17
C LEU A 7 -7.29 1.80 40.48
N PHE A 8 -8.39 2.15 41.15
CA PHE A 8 -8.35 2.92 42.41
C PHE A 8 -7.72 2.15 43.57
N PRO A 9 -8.06 0.86 43.83
CA PRO A 9 -7.38 0.09 44.86
C PRO A 9 -5.88 -0.10 44.62
N PHE A 10 -5.43 -0.12 43.36
CA PHE A 10 -4.02 -0.28 43.00
C PHE A 10 -3.24 1.03 43.11
N TYR A 11 -3.85 2.16 42.73
CA TYR A 11 -3.29 3.52 42.85
C TYR A 11 -4.09 4.34 43.87
N PRO A 12 -3.83 4.17 45.18
CA PRO A 12 -4.59 4.86 46.24
C PRO A 12 -4.43 6.37 46.22
N ASP A 13 -3.42 6.90 45.50
CA ASP A 13 -3.26 8.33 45.25
C ASP A 13 -4.48 8.94 44.54
N LEU A 14 -5.17 8.16 43.68
CA LEU A 14 -6.37 8.60 42.96
C LEU A 14 -7.60 8.74 43.86
N GLU A 15 -7.58 8.15 45.05
CA GLU A 15 -8.65 8.29 46.06
C GLU A 15 -8.41 9.47 47.00
N GLN A 16 -7.22 10.09 46.94
CA GLN A 16 -6.89 11.20 47.82
C GLN A 16 -7.68 12.46 47.42
N LYS A 17 -8.27 13.13 48.41
CA LYS A 17 -9.09 14.33 48.18
C LYS A 17 -8.33 15.50 47.54
N ASN A 18 -7.01 15.54 47.70
CA ASN A 18 -6.15 16.56 47.09
C ASN A 18 -5.74 16.21 45.64
N PHE A 19 -6.14 15.05 45.11
CA PHE A 19 -5.95 14.68 43.71
C PHE A 19 -7.05 15.34 42.85
N GLU A 20 -6.99 16.67 42.74
CA GLU A 20 -7.94 17.47 41.97
C GLU A 20 -7.40 17.76 40.56
N THR A 21 -8.28 17.69 39.56
CA THR A 21 -7.93 17.99 38.16
C THR A 21 -9.11 18.61 37.42
N HIS A 22 -8.82 19.45 36.44
CA HIS A 22 -9.79 19.98 35.49
C HIS A 22 -9.97 19.07 34.25
N LEU A 23 -9.08 18.08 34.07
CA LEU A 23 -9.08 17.15 32.95
C LEU A 23 -8.84 15.71 33.45
N ALA A 24 -9.65 14.77 32.97
CA ALA A 24 -9.42 13.34 33.13
C ALA A 24 -9.60 12.63 31.78
N MET A 25 -8.58 11.85 31.40
CA MET A 25 -8.63 10.97 30.23
C MET A 25 -8.46 9.53 30.72
N VAL A 26 -9.41 8.66 30.38
CA VAL A 26 -9.41 7.26 30.82
C VAL A 26 -9.59 6.38 29.59
N HIS A 27 -8.84 5.29 29.53
CA HIS A 27 -8.94 4.32 28.45
C HIS A 27 -8.95 2.90 29.00
N SER A 28 -9.81 2.06 28.44
CA SER A 28 -9.82 0.62 28.68
C SER A 28 -9.54 -0.10 27.38
N ARG A 29 -8.44 -0.86 27.33
CA ARG A 29 -7.97 -1.53 26.12
C ARG A 29 -8.48 -2.97 26.09
N PHE A 30 -9.00 -3.37 24.93
CA PHE A 30 -9.21 -4.78 24.61
C PHE A 30 -8.06 -5.27 23.72
N SER A 31 -7.35 -6.31 24.13
CA SER A 31 -6.24 -6.86 23.36
C SER A 31 -6.61 -8.21 22.73
N THR A 32 -5.97 -8.54 21.61
CA THR A 32 -6.03 -9.85 20.98
C THR A 32 -5.08 -10.87 21.63
N ASN A 33 -4.36 -10.47 22.69
CA ASN A 33 -3.40 -11.29 23.40
C ASN A 33 -3.88 -11.60 24.83
N THR A 34 -3.45 -12.75 25.36
CA THR A 34 -3.68 -13.12 26.77
C THR A 34 -2.56 -12.65 27.70
N PHE A 35 -1.42 -12.21 27.14
CA PHE A 35 -0.27 -11.74 27.90
C PHE A 35 -0.36 -10.22 28.14
N PRO A 36 -0.47 -9.79 29.41
CA PRO A 36 -0.51 -8.37 29.73
C PRO A 36 0.86 -7.71 29.53
N SER A 37 0.89 -6.52 28.92
CA SER A 37 2.07 -5.66 28.93
C SER A 37 1.66 -4.26 29.40
N TRP A 38 2.41 -3.73 30.36
CA TRP A 38 2.08 -2.49 31.08
C TRP A 38 2.33 -1.25 30.22
N ASP A 39 3.39 -1.27 29.44
CA ASP A 39 3.81 -0.27 28.47
C ASP A 39 2.81 -0.07 27.32
N ARG A 40 1.91 -1.04 27.08
CA ARG A 40 0.84 -0.94 26.06
C ARG A 40 -0.52 -0.51 26.64
N ALA A 41 -0.59 -0.25 27.95
CA ALA A 41 -1.75 0.40 28.52
C ALA A 41 -1.82 1.86 28.06
N GLN A 42 -3.02 2.41 27.99
CA GLN A 42 -3.28 3.81 27.60
C GLN A 42 -4.03 4.51 28.74
N PRO A 43 -4.05 5.86 28.82
CA PRO A 43 -3.54 6.83 27.85
C PRO A 43 -2.02 6.80 27.60
N ASN A 44 -1.60 7.15 26.39
CA ASN A 44 -0.20 7.49 26.08
C ASN A 44 0.11 8.93 26.55
N ARG A 45 1.21 9.55 26.08
CA ARG A 45 1.68 10.85 26.59
C ARG A 45 0.71 11.98 26.23
N TYR A 46 0.24 12.01 24.98
CA TYR A 46 -0.64 13.06 24.47
C TYR A 46 -2.02 12.54 24.06
N MET A 47 -2.21 11.22 23.95
CA MET A 47 -3.44 10.68 23.35
C MET A 47 -3.89 9.32 23.92
N CYS A 48 -5.18 9.03 23.73
CA CYS A 48 -5.70 7.67 23.76
C CYS A 48 -6.47 7.36 22.47
N HIS A 49 -6.50 6.09 22.10
CA HIS A 49 -6.96 5.60 20.81
C HIS A 49 -7.87 4.39 21.01
N ASN A 50 -9.14 4.57 20.65
CA ASN A 50 -10.07 3.46 20.44
C ASN A 50 -10.11 3.15 18.95
N GLY A 51 -9.43 2.09 18.52
CA GLY A 51 -9.28 1.80 17.11
C GLY A 51 -8.12 0.86 16.77
N GLU A 52 -7.75 0.83 15.49
CA GLU A 52 -6.62 0.08 14.94
C GLU A 52 -6.09 0.85 13.72
N ILE A 53 -4.78 1.15 13.67
CA ILE A 53 -4.16 1.77 12.49
C ILE A 53 -3.78 0.69 11.46
N ASN A 54 -4.53 0.57 10.37
CA ASN A 54 -4.36 -0.49 9.37
C ASN A 54 -3.22 -0.23 8.36
N THR A 55 -2.64 0.97 8.36
CA THR A 55 -1.48 1.34 7.51
C THR A 55 -0.16 1.43 8.28
N LEU A 56 -0.12 0.99 9.54
CA LEU A 56 0.99 1.21 10.49
C LEU A 56 2.37 0.95 9.87
N LYS A 57 2.56 -0.18 9.21
CA LYS A 57 3.87 -0.59 8.68
C LYS A 57 4.38 0.37 7.61
N GLY A 58 3.50 0.85 6.74
CA GLY A 58 3.83 1.86 5.73
C GLY A 58 4.23 3.17 6.40
N ASN A 59 3.43 3.61 7.37
CA ASN A 59 3.68 4.85 8.10
C ASN A 59 5.03 4.81 8.85
N VAL A 60 5.32 3.71 9.55
CA VAL A 60 6.59 3.51 10.26
C VAL A 60 7.77 3.55 9.28
N ASN A 61 7.68 2.82 8.16
CA ASN A 61 8.75 2.79 7.15
C ASN A 61 9.03 4.19 6.57
N LEU A 62 7.99 4.99 6.33
CA LEU A 62 8.12 6.34 5.78
C LEU A 62 8.69 7.32 6.80
N ILE A 63 8.25 7.26 8.07
CA ILE A 63 8.86 8.05 9.15
C ILE A 63 10.33 7.71 9.31
N SER A 64 10.71 6.42 9.33
CA SER A 64 12.12 6.02 9.38
C SER A 64 12.92 6.57 8.21
N ALA A 65 12.35 6.57 7.00
CA ALA A 65 13.03 7.14 5.84
C ALA A 65 13.16 8.67 5.89
N ARG A 66 12.25 9.38 6.57
CA ARG A 66 12.29 10.85 6.74
C ARG A 66 13.39 11.32 7.70
N GLN A 67 13.89 10.45 8.57
CA GLN A 67 15.00 10.77 9.47
C GLN A 67 16.24 11.30 8.73
N GLY A 68 16.50 10.80 7.51
CA GLY A 68 17.65 11.21 6.70
C GLY A 68 17.54 12.60 6.06
N VAL A 69 16.35 13.22 6.07
CA VAL A 69 16.13 14.60 5.59
C VAL A 69 15.60 15.53 6.68
N ALA A 70 15.32 15.01 7.88
CA ALA A 70 14.79 15.78 8.98
C ALA A 70 15.83 16.78 9.50
N GLN A 71 15.42 18.04 9.58
CA GLN A 71 16.22 19.14 10.15
C GLN A 71 15.32 19.98 11.04
N SER A 72 15.80 20.31 12.25
CA SER A 72 15.03 21.10 13.21
C SER A 72 15.90 22.22 13.75
N ASP A 73 15.40 23.45 13.69
CA ASP A 73 16.09 24.61 14.29
C ASP A 73 16.10 24.53 15.83
N LEU A 74 15.14 23.81 16.43
CA LEU A 74 14.98 23.64 17.87
C LEU A 74 15.97 22.61 18.44
N PHE A 75 16.12 21.46 17.76
CA PHE A 75 16.99 20.37 18.23
C PHE A 75 18.37 20.35 17.57
N GLN A 76 18.52 20.96 16.40
CA GLN A 76 19.78 21.03 15.63
C GLN A 76 20.44 19.65 15.54
N GLU A 77 21.72 19.52 15.91
CA GLU A 77 22.45 18.25 15.87
C GLU A 77 21.91 17.18 16.85
N LYS A 78 21.23 17.60 17.94
CA LYS A 78 20.63 16.67 18.92
C LYS A 78 19.39 15.95 18.38
N LEU A 79 18.87 16.35 17.22
CA LEU A 79 17.74 15.68 16.58
C LEU A 79 18.00 14.17 16.39
N LYS A 80 19.25 13.80 16.10
CA LYS A 80 19.67 12.40 15.90
C LYS A 80 19.54 11.56 17.17
N ASP A 81 19.60 12.17 18.36
CA ASP A 81 19.45 11.49 19.64
C ASP A 81 18.01 11.03 19.89
N LEU A 82 17.04 11.59 19.14
CA LEU A 82 15.62 11.21 19.22
C LEU A 82 15.31 9.97 18.37
N PHE A 83 16.19 9.56 17.45
CA PHE A 83 15.91 8.47 16.52
C PHE A 83 16.17 7.08 17.14
N PRO A 84 15.36 6.06 16.82
CA PRO A 84 14.19 6.11 15.92
C PRO A 84 12.95 6.71 16.58
N ILE A 85 12.20 7.55 15.86
CA ILE A 85 10.96 8.15 16.39
C ILE A 85 9.85 7.09 16.54
N ALA A 86 9.68 6.26 15.51
CA ALA A 86 8.77 5.12 15.54
C ALA A 86 9.47 3.95 16.24
N GLU A 87 8.99 3.58 17.43
CA GLU A 87 9.56 2.51 18.24
C GLU A 87 9.16 1.12 17.72
N PRO A 88 10.12 0.21 17.45
CA PRO A 88 9.83 -1.08 16.83
C PRO A 88 8.85 -1.98 17.59
N ASP A 89 8.89 -1.98 18.93
CA ASP A 89 8.08 -2.87 19.77
C ASP A 89 6.82 -2.20 20.36
N SER A 90 6.57 -0.95 19.98
CA SER A 90 5.43 -0.17 20.44
C SER A 90 4.13 -0.58 19.73
N SER A 91 3.00 -0.28 20.37
CA SER A 91 1.69 -0.48 19.75
C SER A 91 1.48 0.49 18.57
N ASP A 92 0.46 0.25 17.77
CA ASP A 92 0.03 1.18 16.72
C ASP A 92 -0.25 2.58 17.27
N SER A 93 -0.92 2.62 18.41
CA SER A 93 -1.34 3.81 19.14
C SER A 93 -0.15 4.51 19.81
N GLY A 94 0.81 3.74 20.31
CA GLY A 94 2.06 4.27 20.87
C GLY A 94 2.95 4.87 19.80
N ASN A 95 3.07 4.23 18.63
CA ASN A 95 3.76 4.82 17.49
C ASN A 95 3.08 6.10 17.00
N PHE A 96 1.75 6.15 16.99
CA PHE A 96 1.01 7.38 16.67
C PHE A 96 1.36 8.50 17.68
N ASP A 97 1.35 8.20 18.99
CA ASP A 97 1.69 9.16 20.04
C ASP A 97 3.14 9.67 19.91
N ASN A 98 4.09 8.78 19.59
CA ASN A 98 5.49 9.17 19.36
C ASN A 98 5.62 10.19 18.21
N ILE A 99 4.91 9.97 17.10
CA ILE A 99 4.95 10.90 15.96
C ILE A 99 4.27 12.22 16.33
N LEU A 100 3.14 12.16 17.04
CA LEU A 100 2.41 13.34 17.50
C LEU A 100 3.30 14.21 18.40
N GLU A 101 3.92 13.60 19.41
CA GLU A 101 4.88 14.26 20.30
C GLU A 101 6.04 14.87 19.50
N PHE A 102 6.61 14.11 18.55
CA PHE A 102 7.70 14.59 17.73
C PHE A 102 7.34 15.83 16.90
N LEU A 103 6.16 15.85 16.27
CA LEU A 103 5.68 17.02 15.52
C LEU A 103 5.46 18.23 16.43
N MET A 104 4.94 18.03 17.64
CA MET A 104 4.72 19.11 18.60
C MET A 104 6.02 19.69 19.14
N LEU A 105 6.94 18.83 19.57
CA LEU A 105 8.25 19.25 20.09
C LEU A 105 9.09 19.97 19.03
N THR A 106 8.84 19.69 17.74
CA THR A 106 9.52 20.33 16.62
C THR A 106 8.82 21.60 16.10
N GLY A 107 7.73 22.04 16.76
CA GLY A 107 7.15 23.37 16.59
C GLY A 107 5.75 23.41 15.95
N ARG A 108 5.13 22.27 15.62
CA ARG A 108 3.73 22.24 15.15
C ARG A 108 2.75 22.29 16.30
N THR A 109 1.57 22.85 16.06
CA THR A 109 0.49 22.80 17.05
C THR A 109 -0.12 21.40 17.14
N LEU A 110 -0.74 21.08 18.27
CA LEU A 110 -1.47 19.82 18.48
C LEU A 110 -2.54 19.60 17.39
N GLN A 111 -3.35 20.62 17.12
CA GLN A 111 -4.44 20.57 16.16
C GLN A 111 -3.93 20.40 14.73
N GLU A 112 -2.87 21.11 14.35
CA GLU A 112 -2.23 20.95 13.04
C GLU A 112 -1.66 19.54 12.86
N SER A 113 -0.97 19.02 13.88
CA SER A 113 -0.37 17.69 13.85
C SER A 113 -1.45 16.60 13.68
N ILE A 114 -2.56 16.72 14.40
CA ILE A 114 -3.72 15.84 14.23
C ILE A 114 -4.33 15.96 12.83
N MET A 115 -4.47 17.17 12.28
CA MET A 115 -4.97 17.37 10.92
C MET A 115 -4.05 16.78 9.84
N MET A 116 -2.73 16.74 10.08
CA MET A 116 -1.76 16.13 9.19
C MET A 116 -1.81 14.61 9.24
N MET A 117 -1.90 14.02 10.44
CA MET A 117 -1.89 12.57 10.64
C MET A 117 -3.23 11.92 10.31
N ILE A 118 -4.35 12.57 10.62
CA ILE A 118 -5.72 12.12 10.33
C ILE A 118 -6.45 13.19 9.50
N PRO A 119 -6.10 13.33 8.21
CA PRO A 119 -6.73 14.31 7.36
C PRO A 119 -8.15 13.88 6.96
N GLU A 120 -9.01 14.87 6.76
CA GLU A 120 -10.33 14.67 6.15
C GLU A 120 -10.24 14.02 4.76
N ALA A 121 -11.33 13.42 4.31
CA ALA A 121 -11.48 13.04 2.91
C ALA A 121 -11.60 14.32 2.05
N TRP A 122 -10.47 14.77 1.49
CA TRP A 122 -10.36 16.05 0.78
C TRP A 122 -10.25 15.92 -0.75
N GLN A 123 -9.68 14.81 -1.26
CA GLN A 123 -9.37 14.68 -2.69
C GLN A 123 -10.62 14.77 -3.59
N SER A 124 -11.67 14.04 -3.23
CA SER A 124 -12.93 13.97 -4.00
C SER A 124 -14.01 14.94 -3.48
N ASN A 125 -13.69 15.78 -2.49
CA ASN A 125 -14.65 16.73 -1.91
C ASN A 125 -14.60 18.07 -2.66
N GLU A 126 -15.55 18.28 -3.56
CA GLU A 126 -15.66 19.51 -4.37
C GLU A 126 -16.23 20.71 -3.59
N ILE A 127 -16.94 20.45 -2.48
CA ILE A 127 -17.63 21.47 -1.69
C ILE A 127 -16.71 22.04 -0.58
N MET A 128 -15.59 21.38 -0.30
CA MET A 128 -14.61 21.83 0.69
C MET A 128 -14.06 23.23 0.36
N ASN A 129 -13.85 24.05 1.39
CA ASN A 129 -13.16 25.32 1.26
C ASN A 129 -11.80 25.15 0.55
N LYS A 130 -11.52 26.01 -0.45
CA LYS A 130 -10.34 25.88 -1.31
C LYS A 130 -9.01 26.03 -0.57
N ASP A 131 -8.95 26.89 0.45
CA ASP A 131 -7.73 27.10 1.23
C ASP A 131 -7.50 25.91 2.19
N LYS A 132 -8.58 25.38 2.78
CA LYS A 132 -8.55 24.13 3.56
C LYS A 132 -8.10 22.93 2.70
N ARG A 133 -8.63 22.81 1.48
CA ARG A 133 -8.21 21.77 0.52
C ARG A 133 -6.73 21.92 0.17
N ALA A 134 -6.26 23.14 -0.05
CA ALA A 134 -4.85 23.41 -0.33
C ALA A 134 -3.93 23.07 0.85
N PHE A 135 -4.37 23.29 2.10
CA PHE A 135 -3.65 22.83 3.27
C PHE A 135 -3.50 21.30 3.26
N TYR A 136 -4.58 20.54 3.07
CA TYR A 136 -4.48 19.08 3.05
C TYR A 136 -3.64 18.55 1.88
N GLU A 137 -3.72 19.20 0.72
CA GLU A 137 -2.87 18.89 -0.43
C GLU A 137 -1.39 19.14 -0.12
N TYR A 138 -1.06 20.26 0.53
CA TYR A 138 0.28 20.53 1.04
C TYR A 138 0.71 19.48 2.08
N SER A 139 -0.11 19.21 3.10
CA SER A 139 0.21 18.23 4.14
C SER A 139 0.43 16.83 3.56
N SER A 140 -0.30 16.46 2.50
CA SER A 140 -0.13 15.18 1.81
C SER A 140 1.24 15.05 1.11
N SER A 141 1.97 16.13 0.86
CA SER A 141 3.34 16.04 0.34
C SER A 141 4.37 15.66 1.41
N LEU A 142 3.99 15.77 2.68
CA LEU A 142 4.85 15.56 3.85
C LEU A 142 4.46 14.33 4.68
N MET A 143 3.17 14.01 4.74
CA MET A 143 2.62 12.98 5.62
C MET A 143 1.50 12.22 4.92
N GLU A 144 1.62 10.91 4.89
CA GLU A 144 0.54 9.99 4.56
C GLU A 144 -0.47 9.86 5.70
N PRO A 145 -1.76 9.67 5.41
CA PRO A 145 -2.75 9.39 6.44
C PRO A 145 -2.40 8.15 7.27
N TRP A 146 -2.50 8.26 8.58
CA TRP A 146 -2.50 7.12 9.50
C TRP A 146 -3.92 6.56 9.54
N ASP A 147 -4.23 5.71 8.57
CA ASP A 147 -5.58 5.24 8.28
C ASP A 147 -5.99 4.05 9.17
N GLY A 148 -7.29 3.80 9.24
CA GLY A 148 -7.92 2.77 10.04
C GLY A 148 -9.02 3.30 10.95
N PRO A 149 -9.86 2.44 11.54
CA PRO A 149 -10.89 2.88 12.49
C PRO A 149 -10.23 3.57 13.66
N ALA A 150 -10.62 4.81 13.94
CA ALA A 150 -10.01 5.57 15.01
C ALA A 150 -11.02 6.52 15.66
N SER A 151 -11.08 6.48 16.98
CA SER A 151 -11.53 7.58 17.82
C SER A 151 -10.38 7.95 18.72
N ILE A 152 -9.71 9.06 18.38
CA ILE A 152 -8.53 9.53 19.10
C ILE A 152 -8.93 10.73 19.95
N VAL A 153 -8.66 10.64 21.24
CA VAL A 153 -8.74 11.77 22.19
C VAL A 153 -7.32 12.22 22.47
N PHE A 154 -7.06 13.52 22.44
CA PHE A 154 -5.72 14.08 22.54
C PHE A 154 -5.68 15.35 23.42
N THR A 155 -4.54 15.62 24.05
CA THR A 155 -4.34 16.75 24.96
C THR A 155 -2.86 17.12 25.07
N ASP A 156 -2.59 18.41 25.22
CA ASP A 156 -1.29 18.96 25.64
C ASP A 156 -1.38 19.63 27.04
N GLY A 157 -2.48 19.39 27.75
CA GLY A 157 -2.81 20.04 29.03
C GLY A 157 -3.49 21.40 28.91
N LYS A 158 -3.39 22.09 27.76
CA LYS A 158 -4.11 23.34 27.47
C LYS A 158 -5.43 23.10 26.75
N TYR A 159 -5.42 22.10 25.87
CA TYR A 159 -6.57 21.66 25.12
C TYR A 159 -6.92 20.21 25.45
N ILE A 160 -8.20 19.87 25.37
CA ILE A 160 -8.65 18.48 25.22
C ILE A 160 -9.46 18.40 23.94
N GLY A 161 -9.09 17.49 23.05
CA GLY A 161 -9.76 17.32 21.77
C GLY A 161 -10.00 15.88 21.44
N ALA A 162 -10.84 15.67 20.43
CA ALA A 162 -11.05 14.37 19.86
C ALA A 162 -11.35 14.46 18.36
N VAL A 163 -10.90 13.45 17.63
CA VAL A 163 -11.13 13.30 16.19
C VAL A 163 -11.52 11.86 15.88
N LEU A 164 -12.37 11.70 14.87
CA LEU A 164 -12.63 10.40 14.26
C LEU A 164 -11.77 10.22 13.01
N ASP A 165 -11.51 8.98 12.64
CA ASP A 165 -11.01 8.66 11.33
C ASP A 165 -11.92 9.22 10.22
N ARG A 166 -11.38 9.27 9.00
CA ARG A 166 -12.06 9.82 7.82
C ARG A 166 -13.43 9.20 7.53
N ASN A 167 -13.65 7.96 7.96
CA ASN A 167 -14.86 7.19 7.70
C ASN A 167 -15.78 7.18 8.94
N GLY A 168 -15.28 7.62 10.10
CA GLY A 168 -16.00 7.64 11.38
C GLY A 168 -16.43 6.25 11.83
N LEU A 169 -15.50 5.29 11.79
CA LEU A 169 -15.76 3.88 12.06
C LEU A 169 -15.89 3.57 13.55
N ARG A 170 -15.61 4.53 14.43
CA ARG A 170 -15.72 4.41 15.88
C ARG A 170 -16.72 5.41 16.45
N PRO A 171 -17.54 5.00 17.44
CA PRO A 171 -18.49 5.90 18.06
C PRO A 171 -17.78 6.85 19.05
N SER A 172 -18.20 8.10 19.06
CA SER A 172 -17.84 9.07 20.09
C SER A 172 -18.99 10.04 20.35
N ARG A 173 -19.43 10.13 21.60
CA ARG A 173 -20.60 10.89 22.07
C ARG A 173 -20.18 11.80 23.20
N TYR A 174 -20.80 12.98 23.28
CA TYR A 174 -20.52 13.91 24.36
C TYR A 174 -21.77 14.59 24.92
N TYR A 175 -21.66 14.98 26.19
CA TYR A 175 -22.64 15.77 26.94
C TYR A 175 -21.96 17.06 27.40
N VAL A 176 -22.64 18.18 27.22
CA VAL A 176 -22.29 19.44 27.88
C VAL A 176 -23.35 19.69 28.94
N THR A 177 -22.93 19.97 30.17
CA THR A 177 -23.84 20.24 31.29
C THR A 177 -23.91 21.73 31.61
N LYS A 178 -24.93 22.15 32.38
CA LYS A 178 -25.12 23.54 32.80
C LYS A 178 -24.13 23.99 33.87
N ASP A 179 -23.50 23.03 34.57
CA ASP A 179 -22.38 23.26 35.50
C ASP A 179 -20.99 23.20 34.82
N ASN A 180 -20.93 23.50 33.51
CA ASN A 180 -19.70 23.63 32.73
C ASN A 180 -18.81 22.38 32.69
N LYS A 181 -19.40 21.18 32.76
CA LYS A 181 -18.68 19.93 32.52
C LYS A 181 -18.93 19.43 31.12
N VAL A 182 -17.90 18.81 30.56
CA VAL A 182 -18.02 18.07 29.30
C VAL A 182 -17.61 16.64 29.53
N ILE A 183 -18.52 15.72 29.20
CA ILE A 183 -18.33 14.29 29.35
C ILE A 183 -18.35 13.69 27.96
N MET A 184 -17.21 13.17 27.49
CA MET A 184 -17.10 12.44 26.23
C MET A 184 -16.77 10.99 26.50
N ALA A 185 -17.42 10.08 25.76
CA ALA A 185 -17.13 8.66 25.79
C ALA A 185 -17.53 7.96 24.49
N SER A 186 -17.03 6.73 24.33
CA SER A 186 -17.42 5.83 23.23
C SER A 186 -18.92 5.52 23.24
N GLU A 187 -19.57 5.58 24.41
CA GLU A 187 -20.97 5.24 24.63
C GLU A 187 -21.73 6.32 25.41
N VAL A 188 -23.05 6.26 25.35
CA VAL A 188 -23.95 7.10 26.17
C VAL A 188 -24.20 6.46 27.52
N GLY A 189 -24.32 7.25 28.58
CA GLY A 189 -24.69 6.75 29.91
C GLY A 189 -23.55 6.15 30.74
N VAL A 190 -22.29 6.43 30.40
CA VAL A 190 -21.11 5.98 31.17
C VAL A 190 -21.01 6.60 32.56
N LEU A 191 -21.66 7.76 32.78
CA LEU A 191 -21.77 8.44 34.07
C LEU A 191 -23.22 8.83 34.33
N PRO A 192 -23.69 8.78 35.60
CA PRO A 192 -24.99 9.30 35.96
C PRO A 192 -25.00 10.83 35.83
N VAL A 193 -25.80 11.35 34.90
CA VAL A 193 -26.00 12.79 34.68
C VAL A 193 -27.49 13.09 34.77
N ASP A 194 -27.88 13.99 35.68
CA ASP A 194 -29.26 14.45 35.79
C ASP A 194 -29.72 15.08 34.45
N PRO A 195 -30.79 14.57 33.82
CA PRO A 195 -31.32 15.11 32.57
C PRO A 195 -31.59 16.62 32.62
N SER A 196 -31.98 17.17 33.77
CA SER A 196 -32.26 18.60 33.97
C SER A 196 -30.98 19.47 33.91
N ASN A 197 -29.82 18.87 34.19
CA ASN A 197 -28.51 19.53 34.13
C ASN A 197 -27.86 19.44 32.73
N VAL A 198 -28.42 18.67 31.80
CA VAL A 198 -27.86 18.58 30.44
C VAL A 198 -28.18 19.85 29.65
N LEU A 199 -27.14 20.52 29.17
CA LEU A 199 -27.25 21.65 28.25
C LEU A 199 -27.33 21.18 26.80
N MET A 200 -26.46 20.24 26.41
CA MET A 200 -26.38 19.73 25.04
C MET A 200 -25.92 18.27 25.01
N LYS A 201 -26.38 17.52 24.01
CA LYS A 201 -25.86 16.19 23.64
C LYS A 201 -25.39 16.21 22.20
N GLY A 202 -24.24 15.62 21.92
CA GLY A 202 -23.67 15.59 20.58
C GLY A 202 -22.97 14.27 20.27
N ARG A 203 -22.53 14.16 19.01
CA ARG A 203 -21.66 13.08 18.54
C ARG A 203 -20.56 13.67 17.67
N LEU A 204 -19.41 13.01 17.63
CA LEU A 204 -18.38 13.35 16.66
C LEU A 204 -18.85 12.93 15.27
N GLN A 205 -18.47 13.72 14.28
CA GLN A 205 -18.75 13.48 12.87
C GLN A 205 -17.41 13.19 12.17
N PRO A 206 -17.37 12.28 11.18
CA PRO A 206 -16.16 12.04 10.40
C PRO A 206 -15.59 13.35 9.89
N GLY A 207 -14.28 13.52 10.07
CA GLY A 207 -13.58 14.71 9.63
C GLY A 207 -13.76 15.98 10.47
N LYS A 208 -14.62 16.01 11.50
CA LYS A 208 -14.72 17.15 12.43
C LYS A 208 -13.86 16.92 13.68
N MET A 209 -13.23 17.99 14.14
CA MET A 209 -12.48 18.04 15.37
C MET A 209 -13.39 18.58 16.48
N PHE A 210 -13.46 17.85 17.57
CA PHE A 210 -13.97 18.35 18.84
C PHE A 210 -12.80 18.92 19.62
N LEU A 211 -12.93 20.11 20.21
CA LEU A 211 -11.87 20.73 21.00
C LEU A 211 -12.47 21.63 22.10
N ILE A 212 -11.92 21.51 23.30
CA ILE A 212 -12.14 22.44 24.41
C ILE A 212 -10.81 23.12 24.69
N ASP A 213 -10.88 24.44 24.80
CA ASP A 213 -9.78 25.30 25.25
C ASP A 213 -10.01 25.64 26.72
N PHE A 214 -9.09 25.22 27.59
CA PHE A 214 -9.20 25.47 29.03
C PHE A 214 -8.81 26.91 29.41
N GLU A 215 -7.98 27.58 28.62
CA GLU A 215 -7.60 28.98 28.86
C GLU A 215 -8.77 29.90 28.48
N GLU A 216 -9.45 29.65 27.36
CA GLU A 216 -10.65 30.41 26.95
C GLU A 216 -11.93 29.93 27.66
N GLY A 217 -11.92 28.74 28.27
CA GLY A 217 -13.05 28.17 29.02
C GLY A 217 -14.25 27.81 28.13
N ARG A 218 -14.02 27.45 26.86
CA ARG A 218 -15.09 27.16 25.90
C ARG A 218 -14.76 26.00 24.96
N MET A 219 -15.82 25.45 24.36
CA MET A 219 -15.71 24.55 23.22
C MET A 219 -15.45 25.37 21.95
N VAL A 220 -14.38 25.06 21.23
CA VAL A 220 -14.00 25.78 20.01
C VAL A 220 -14.67 25.11 18.80
N PRO A 221 -15.39 25.85 17.94
CA PRO A 221 -15.98 25.30 16.72
C PRO A 221 -14.93 24.75 15.75
N ASP A 222 -15.27 23.66 15.06
CA ASP A 222 -14.39 22.99 14.08
C ASP A 222 -13.86 23.94 13.00
N GLU A 223 -14.73 24.77 12.44
CA GLU A 223 -14.35 25.73 11.41
C GLU A 223 -13.31 26.74 11.93
N GLU A 224 -13.47 27.22 13.16
CA GLU A 224 -12.55 28.19 13.78
C GLU A 224 -11.16 27.59 13.99
N ILE A 225 -11.08 26.34 14.46
CA ILE A 225 -9.81 25.63 14.68
C ILE A 225 -9.06 25.52 13.35
N LYS A 226 -9.74 25.00 12.33
CA LYS A 226 -9.12 24.70 11.04
C LYS A 226 -8.78 25.96 10.26
N GLU A 227 -9.60 27.00 10.39
CA GLU A 227 -9.35 28.29 9.74
C GLU A 227 -8.05 28.93 10.20
N LYS A 228 -7.73 28.88 11.49
CA LYS A 228 -6.44 29.34 12.01
C LYS A 228 -5.27 28.60 11.33
N ILE A 229 -5.42 27.30 11.10
CA ILE A 229 -4.36 26.44 10.53
C ILE A 229 -4.21 26.67 9.02
N TYR A 230 -5.29 26.54 8.23
CA TYR A 230 -5.16 26.67 6.77
C TYR A 230 -4.94 28.11 6.30
N LYS A 231 -5.14 29.12 7.16
CA LYS A 231 -4.77 30.52 6.88
C LYS A 231 -3.40 30.92 7.42
N ALA A 232 -2.73 30.07 8.20
CA ALA A 232 -1.40 30.37 8.76
C ALA A 232 -0.37 30.64 7.65
N ASN A 233 -0.51 29.97 6.51
CA ASN A 233 0.36 30.12 5.36
C ASN A 233 -0.44 30.22 4.06
N SER A 234 0.25 30.64 2.99
CA SER A 234 -0.34 30.72 1.64
C SER A 234 -0.36 29.37 0.91
N TYR A 235 -0.92 28.33 1.53
CA TYR A 235 -0.88 26.96 1.00
C TYR A 235 -1.39 26.86 -0.44
N ARG A 236 -2.46 27.59 -0.78
CA ARG A 236 -3.00 27.62 -2.15
C ARG A 236 -2.02 28.18 -3.19
N LYS A 237 -1.19 29.14 -2.80
CA LYS A 237 -0.12 29.65 -3.65
C LYS A 237 0.98 28.58 -3.77
N TRP A 238 1.39 28.01 -2.65
CA TRP A 238 2.44 27.00 -2.61
C TRP A 238 2.10 25.77 -3.44
N THR A 239 0.92 25.17 -3.26
CA THR A 239 0.53 23.98 -4.03
C THR A 239 0.43 24.26 -5.52
N LYS A 240 -0.05 25.45 -5.91
CA LYS A 240 -0.12 25.87 -7.32
C LYS A 240 1.26 26.07 -7.96
N GLU A 241 2.23 26.58 -7.21
CA GLU A 241 3.57 26.90 -7.72
C GLU A 241 4.52 25.69 -7.70
N GLN A 242 4.31 24.75 -6.78
CA GLN A 242 5.26 23.68 -6.47
C GLN A 242 4.79 22.30 -6.95
N ILE A 243 3.49 22.03 -6.95
CA ILE A 243 2.98 20.74 -7.42
C ILE A 243 2.81 20.79 -8.94
N VAL A 244 3.55 19.95 -9.65
CA VAL A 244 3.45 19.82 -11.11
C VAL A 244 2.60 18.60 -11.43
N ALA A 245 1.58 18.76 -12.27
CA ALA A 245 0.77 17.62 -12.70
C ALA A 245 1.48 16.81 -13.79
N LEU A 246 1.43 15.48 -13.74
CA LEU A 246 1.99 14.62 -14.80
C LEU A 246 1.42 14.98 -16.17
N GLU A 247 0.14 15.34 -16.24
CA GLU A 247 -0.53 15.73 -17.48
C GLU A 247 0.01 17.04 -18.09
N GLU A 248 0.64 17.91 -17.29
CA GLU A 248 1.24 19.17 -17.75
C GLU A 248 2.59 18.94 -18.45
N ILE A 249 3.34 17.92 -18.02
CA ILE A 249 4.62 17.53 -18.62
C ILE A 249 4.49 16.42 -19.67
N THR A 250 3.32 15.82 -19.79
CA THR A 250 3.07 14.72 -20.73
C THR A 250 2.87 15.27 -22.14
N ASP A 251 3.66 14.76 -23.09
CA ASP A 251 3.47 15.09 -24.49
C ASP A 251 2.11 14.57 -24.99
N LYS A 252 1.33 15.45 -25.63
CA LYS A 252 0.00 15.12 -26.15
C LYS A 252 0.03 14.23 -27.40
N LYS A 253 1.21 13.96 -27.96
CA LYS A 253 1.35 13.08 -29.13
C LYS A 253 1.42 11.64 -28.65
N ALA A 254 0.36 10.89 -28.93
CA ALA A 254 0.33 9.47 -28.65
C ALA A 254 1.37 8.72 -29.51
N SER A 255 2.44 8.23 -28.88
CA SER A 255 3.30 7.25 -29.51
C SER A 255 2.62 5.89 -29.45
N LYS A 256 2.37 5.29 -30.62
CA LYS A 256 1.93 3.90 -30.70
C LYS A 256 3.14 3.00 -30.46
N PRO A 257 2.99 1.87 -29.73
CA PRO A 257 4.06 0.92 -29.62
C PRO A 257 4.40 0.38 -31.00
N LYS A 258 5.70 0.28 -31.29
CA LYS A 258 6.18 -0.45 -32.47
C LYS A 258 6.16 -1.92 -32.10
N LEU A 259 5.22 -2.66 -32.68
CA LEU A 259 5.19 -4.12 -32.54
C LEU A 259 6.45 -4.67 -33.20
N THR A 260 7.18 -5.49 -32.45
CA THR A 260 8.39 -6.16 -32.89
C THR A 260 8.10 -7.64 -33.09
N ASP A 261 8.85 -8.27 -33.99
CA ASP A 261 8.68 -9.69 -34.32
C ASP A 261 8.97 -10.60 -33.11
N ASP A 262 9.68 -10.11 -32.09
CA ASP A 262 9.99 -10.84 -30.85
C ASP A 262 8.96 -10.67 -29.72
N LEU A 263 7.79 -10.06 -29.99
CA LEU A 263 6.76 -9.81 -28.97
C LEU A 263 6.35 -11.11 -28.24
N ILE A 264 6.08 -12.19 -28.99
CA ILE A 264 5.69 -13.48 -28.39
C ILE A 264 6.82 -14.06 -27.54
N SER A 265 8.08 -13.96 -27.99
CA SER A 265 9.26 -14.38 -27.21
C SER A 265 9.37 -13.60 -25.89
N ARG A 266 9.20 -12.27 -25.93
CA ARG A 266 9.20 -11.43 -24.71
C ARG A 266 8.05 -11.81 -23.78
N MET A 267 6.84 -11.97 -24.32
CA MET A 267 5.66 -12.41 -23.59
C MET A 267 5.90 -13.75 -22.88
N GLN A 268 6.46 -14.75 -23.57
CA GLN A 268 6.78 -16.03 -22.95
C GLN A 268 7.86 -15.93 -21.86
N ALA A 269 8.92 -15.16 -22.09
CA ALA A 269 9.98 -14.95 -21.10
C ALA A 269 9.45 -14.29 -19.81
N PHE A 270 8.48 -13.37 -19.93
CA PHE A 270 7.76 -12.78 -18.80
C PHE A 270 6.59 -13.63 -18.27
N GLY A 271 6.36 -14.81 -18.85
CA GLY A 271 5.37 -15.78 -18.38
C GLY A 271 3.92 -15.48 -18.76
N TYR A 272 3.67 -14.74 -19.85
CA TYR A 272 2.31 -14.57 -20.39
C TYR A 272 1.82 -15.89 -20.98
N THR A 273 0.55 -16.16 -20.76
CA THR A 273 -0.13 -17.36 -21.28
C THR A 273 -1.34 -16.97 -22.10
N VAL A 274 -1.89 -17.93 -22.85
CA VAL A 274 -3.17 -17.76 -23.53
C VAL A 274 -4.28 -17.38 -22.54
N GLU A 275 -4.27 -17.97 -21.35
CA GLU A 275 -5.26 -17.67 -20.30
C GLU A 275 -5.07 -16.27 -19.71
N THR A 276 -3.83 -15.80 -19.53
CA THR A 276 -3.57 -14.40 -19.15
C THR A 276 -4.22 -13.45 -20.16
N MET A 277 -4.10 -13.72 -21.46
CA MET A 277 -4.74 -12.89 -22.47
C MET A 277 -6.26 -12.98 -22.38
N GLN A 278 -6.82 -14.19 -22.38
CA GLN A 278 -8.27 -14.43 -22.50
C GLN A 278 -9.06 -14.04 -21.25
N PHE A 279 -8.55 -14.36 -20.05
CA PHE A 279 -9.28 -14.19 -18.80
C PHE A 279 -8.86 -12.95 -18.02
N MET A 280 -7.64 -12.42 -18.25
CA MET A 280 -7.16 -11.24 -17.52
C MET A 280 -7.14 -9.98 -18.39
N LEU A 281 -6.37 -9.97 -19.47
CA LEU A 281 -6.09 -8.74 -20.23
C LEU A 281 -7.23 -8.31 -21.17
N LEU A 282 -7.83 -9.21 -21.94
CA LEU A 282 -8.95 -8.83 -22.81
C LEU A 282 -10.17 -8.34 -22.00
N PRO A 283 -10.58 -9.01 -20.91
CA PRO A 283 -11.75 -8.57 -20.14
C PRO A 283 -11.52 -7.25 -19.40
N ILE A 284 -10.31 -6.94 -18.93
CA ILE A 284 -10.06 -5.66 -18.22
C ILE A 284 -10.30 -4.45 -19.12
N VAL A 285 -9.99 -4.57 -20.42
CA VAL A 285 -10.23 -3.52 -21.42
C VAL A 285 -11.70 -3.46 -21.83
N ARG A 286 -12.36 -4.61 -21.99
CA ARG A 286 -13.78 -4.68 -22.39
C ARG A 286 -14.72 -4.23 -21.27
N GLU A 287 -14.48 -4.68 -20.04
CA GLU A 287 -15.39 -4.46 -18.91
C GLU A 287 -14.98 -3.29 -18.01
N LEU A 288 -13.76 -2.75 -18.18
CA LEU A 288 -13.24 -1.62 -17.39
C LEU A 288 -13.21 -1.90 -15.88
N ARG A 289 -13.02 -3.17 -15.50
CA ARG A 289 -12.92 -3.65 -14.12
C ARG A 289 -12.03 -4.90 -14.05
N ASP A 290 -11.56 -5.20 -12.84
CA ASP A 290 -10.87 -6.45 -12.57
C ASP A 290 -11.76 -7.66 -12.95
N PRO A 291 -11.28 -8.59 -13.78
CA PRO A 291 -12.10 -9.67 -14.32
C PRO A 291 -12.73 -10.57 -13.25
N LEU A 292 -13.89 -11.13 -13.59
CA LEU A 292 -14.63 -12.03 -12.70
C LEU A 292 -14.46 -13.49 -13.12
N GLY A 293 -14.26 -14.35 -12.13
CA GLY A 293 -14.26 -15.81 -12.27
C GLY A 293 -15.23 -16.45 -11.28
N SER A 294 -15.29 -17.78 -11.27
CA SER A 294 -16.10 -18.56 -10.33
C SER A 294 -15.36 -19.84 -9.91
N MET A 295 -15.91 -20.57 -8.93
CA MET A 295 -15.27 -21.70 -8.25
C MET A 295 -14.06 -21.30 -7.38
N GLY A 296 -13.58 -22.24 -6.56
CA GLY A 296 -12.37 -22.05 -5.76
C GLY A 296 -11.11 -22.23 -6.59
N ASN A 297 -9.99 -21.64 -6.14
CA ASN A 297 -8.69 -21.95 -6.72
C ASN A 297 -8.24 -23.33 -6.24
N ASP A 298 -8.25 -24.30 -7.15
CA ASP A 298 -7.89 -25.68 -6.90
C ASP A 298 -6.55 -26.08 -7.55
N ALA A 299 -5.82 -25.10 -8.09
CA ALA A 299 -4.44 -25.28 -8.51
C ALA A 299 -3.51 -25.38 -7.28
N ALA A 300 -2.35 -26.04 -7.46
CA ALA A 300 -1.35 -26.15 -6.40
C ALA A 300 -0.81 -24.76 -5.98
N LEU A 301 -0.47 -24.63 -4.68
CA LEU A 301 0.29 -23.48 -4.18
C LEU A 301 1.57 -23.30 -5.00
N ALA A 302 2.03 -22.06 -5.15
CA ALA A 302 3.16 -21.75 -6.02
C ALA A 302 4.41 -22.58 -5.69
N CYS A 303 4.74 -22.72 -4.40
CA CYS A 303 5.86 -23.51 -3.92
C CYS A 303 5.70 -25.04 -4.08
N LEU A 304 4.50 -25.53 -4.41
CA LEU A 304 4.20 -26.94 -4.65
C LEU A 304 3.98 -27.24 -6.14
N SER A 305 4.00 -26.23 -7.01
CA SER A 305 3.84 -26.41 -8.45
C SER A 305 5.15 -26.88 -9.10
N ASP A 306 5.03 -27.78 -10.07
CA ASP A 306 6.17 -28.21 -10.90
C ASP A 306 6.48 -27.23 -12.05
N LYS A 307 5.57 -26.28 -12.28
CA LYS A 307 5.73 -25.23 -13.29
C LYS A 307 6.42 -24.00 -12.72
N PRO A 308 7.19 -23.28 -13.55
CA PRO A 308 7.90 -22.09 -13.10
C PRO A 308 6.91 -20.96 -12.79
N ARG A 309 6.68 -20.67 -11.51
CA ARG A 309 5.73 -19.65 -11.04
C ARG A 309 6.35 -18.26 -11.00
N LEU A 310 5.54 -17.23 -11.18
CA LEU A 310 6.01 -15.87 -10.98
C LEU A 310 6.17 -15.61 -9.48
N ILE A 311 7.12 -14.76 -9.10
CA ILE A 311 7.31 -14.47 -7.67
C ILE A 311 6.06 -13.82 -7.05
N PHE A 312 5.24 -13.15 -7.87
CA PHE A 312 3.95 -12.60 -7.45
C PHE A 312 3.01 -13.67 -6.86
N ASP A 313 3.03 -14.91 -7.39
CA ASP A 313 2.12 -15.99 -7.00
C ASP A 313 2.34 -16.47 -5.56
N TYR A 314 3.53 -16.23 -5.02
CA TYR A 314 3.93 -16.59 -3.66
C TYR A 314 3.37 -15.63 -2.61
N PHE A 315 2.84 -14.47 -3.02
CA PHE A 315 2.25 -13.52 -2.09
C PHE A 315 0.73 -13.64 -2.08
N LYS A 316 0.13 -13.51 -0.90
CA LYS A 316 -1.32 -13.47 -0.69
C LYS A 316 -1.70 -12.13 -0.09
N GLN A 317 -2.75 -11.51 -0.65
CA GLN A 317 -3.29 -10.26 -0.15
C GLN A 317 -3.81 -10.47 1.27
N LEU A 318 -3.34 -9.66 2.21
CA LEU A 318 -3.97 -9.60 3.53
C LEU A 318 -5.32 -8.89 3.41
N PHE A 319 -6.24 -9.22 4.30
CA PHE A 319 -7.54 -8.58 4.40
C PHE A 319 -7.96 -8.49 5.86
N ALA A 320 -8.77 -7.49 6.16
CA ALA A 320 -9.22 -7.22 7.50
C ALA A 320 -10.30 -8.23 7.93
N GLN A 321 -10.19 -8.71 9.17
CA GLN A 321 -11.20 -9.55 9.81
C GLN A 321 -11.33 -9.16 11.27
N VAL A 322 -12.54 -8.84 11.73
CA VAL A 322 -12.87 -8.50 13.13
C VAL A 322 -12.22 -7.21 13.66
N THR A 323 -10.90 -7.05 13.60
CA THR A 323 -10.13 -5.93 14.17
C THR A 323 -10.50 -4.59 13.55
N ASN A 324 -10.67 -4.57 12.24
CA ASN A 324 -11.11 -3.42 11.46
C ASN A 324 -12.04 -3.87 10.31
N PRO A 325 -12.98 -3.03 9.86
CA PRO A 325 -13.85 -3.33 8.74
C PRO A 325 -13.17 -3.04 7.40
N ALA A 326 -13.58 -3.79 6.37
CA ALA A 326 -13.31 -3.43 4.98
C ALA A 326 -14.20 -2.24 4.54
N ILE A 327 -13.78 -1.55 3.47
CA ILE A 327 -14.52 -0.43 2.85
C ILE A 327 -15.29 -0.94 1.62
N ASP A 328 -16.41 -0.31 1.26
CA ASP A 328 -17.06 -0.54 -0.03
C ASP A 328 -16.45 0.38 -1.09
N SER A 329 -15.52 -0.15 -1.90
CA SER A 329 -14.81 0.62 -2.92
C SER A 329 -15.67 1.15 -4.07
N ILE A 330 -16.96 0.82 -4.10
CA ILE A 330 -17.92 1.30 -5.11
C ILE A 330 -18.85 2.34 -4.49
N ARG A 331 -19.46 2.03 -3.34
CA ARG A 331 -20.44 2.93 -2.69
C ARG A 331 -19.77 4.06 -1.91
N GLU A 332 -18.56 3.82 -1.41
CA GLU A 332 -17.78 4.75 -0.61
C GLU A 332 -16.55 5.24 -1.41
N GLU A 333 -16.61 5.28 -2.75
CA GLU A 333 -15.48 5.72 -3.59
C GLU A 333 -15.02 7.15 -3.24
N VAL A 334 -15.92 8.01 -2.73
CA VAL A 334 -15.63 9.42 -2.38
C VAL A 334 -14.57 9.59 -1.28
N ILE A 335 -14.41 8.60 -0.40
CA ILE A 335 -13.37 8.63 0.65
C ILE A 335 -12.05 8.00 0.18
N MET A 336 -12.04 7.36 -0.99
CA MET A 336 -10.87 6.68 -1.53
C MET A 336 -10.12 7.54 -2.55
N SER A 337 -8.81 7.30 -2.70
CA SER A 337 -8.01 7.97 -3.73
C SER A 337 -6.80 7.15 -4.17
N LEU A 338 -6.56 7.13 -5.48
CA LEU A 338 -5.32 6.64 -6.10
C LEU A 338 -4.33 7.75 -6.41
N GLU A 339 -4.71 9.02 -6.22
CA GLU A 339 -3.84 10.15 -6.48
C GLU A 339 -2.70 10.18 -5.46
N CYS A 340 -1.48 10.25 -5.96
CA CYS A 340 -0.27 10.37 -5.16
C CYS A 340 0.61 11.52 -5.66
N LEU A 341 1.27 12.19 -4.73
CA LEU A 341 2.44 13.01 -5.02
C LEU A 341 3.68 12.10 -4.99
N ILE A 342 4.54 12.15 -5.99
CA ILE A 342 5.76 11.32 -6.10
C ILE A 342 7.01 12.18 -6.33
N GLY A 343 8.19 11.60 -6.08
CA GLY A 343 9.49 12.26 -6.20
C GLY A 343 10.17 12.48 -4.85
N PRO A 344 11.14 13.41 -4.78
CA PRO A 344 11.80 13.79 -3.53
C PRO A 344 10.81 14.43 -2.53
N GLU A 345 10.90 14.09 -1.24
CA GLU A 345 10.16 14.72 -0.14
C GLU A 345 10.97 15.87 0.46
N GLY A 346 10.27 16.86 0.99
CA GLY A 346 10.85 17.93 1.78
C GLY A 346 11.09 17.55 3.23
N ASN A 347 11.43 18.54 4.05
CA ASN A 347 11.63 18.35 5.47
C ASN A 347 10.28 18.42 6.20
N LEU A 348 9.86 17.31 6.81
CA LEU A 348 8.61 17.20 7.59
C LEU A 348 8.50 18.25 8.71
N LEU A 349 9.64 18.69 9.25
CA LEU A 349 9.69 19.58 10.42
C LEU A 349 9.62 21.06 10.06
N SER A 350 9.72 21.40 8.77
CA SER A 350 9.62 22.79 8.31
C SER A 350 8.28 23.05 7.61
N GLN A 351 7.88 24.33 7.57
CA GLN A 351 6.71 24.80 6.84
C GLN A 351 7.15 25.68 5.67
N LEU A 352 7.75 25.06 4.65
CA LEU A 352 8.28 25.74 3.48
C LEU A 352 7.50 25.39 2.20
N PRO A 353 7.39 26.30 1.21
CA PRO A 353 6.75 25.99 -0.07
C PRO A 353 7.37 24.78 -0.78
N GLU A 354 8.70 24.66 -0.75
CA GLU A 354 9.48 23.64 -1.45
C GLU A 354 9.13 22.21 -1.00
N ASN A 355 8.54 22.06 0.19
CA ASN A 355 8.04 20.77 0.67
C ASN A 355 6.91 20.20 -0.20
N ALA A 356 6.21 21.05 -0.95
CA ALA A 356 5.18 20.65 -1.92
C ALA A 356 5.75 20.43 -3.34
N HIS A 357 7.06 20.56 -3.56
CA HIS A 357 7.68 20.40 -4.87
C HIS A 357 7.70 18.94 -5.33
N ARG A 358 6.58 18.50 -5.90
CA ARG A 358 6.26 17.09 -6.17
C ARG A 358 5.56 16.92 -7.52
N LEU A 359 5.70 15.73 -8.10
CA LEU A 359 4.95 15.34 -9.29
C LEU A 359 3.63 14.68 -8.87
N ARG A 360 2.49 15.26 -9.26
CA ARG A 360 1.16 14.68 -9.03
C ARG A 360 0.85 13.62 -10.09
N VAL A 361 0.53 12.42 -9.63
CA VAL A 361 0.13 11.27 -10.44
C VAL A 361 -1.24 10.78 -9.99
N LYS A 362 -2.26 10.94 -10.83
CA LYS A 362 -3.64 10.55 -10.50
C LYS A 362 -3.90 9.04 -10.51
N ASN A 363 -3.12 8.31 -11.30
CA ASN A 363 -3.24 6.87 -11.44
C ASN A 363 -1.84 6.27 -11.41
N PRO A 364 -1.56 5.29 -10.53
CA PRO A 364 -0.23 4.68 -10.45
C PRO A 364 0.19 3.97 -11.73
N ILE A 365 -0.78 3.59 -12.58
CA ILE A 365 -0.49 3.02 -13.89
C ILE A 365 -0.31 4.14 -14.90
N ILE A 366 0.89 4.21 -15.50
CA ILE A 366 1.25 5.23 -16.48
C ILE A 366 1.47 4.61 -17.87
N SER A 367 1.08 5.35 -18.89
CA SER A 367 1.27 5.05 -20.31
C SER A 367 2.73 5.25 -20.73
N ASP A 368 3.08 4.74 -21.91
CA ASP A 368 4.44 4.87 -22.45
C ASP A 368 4.81 6.34 -22.71
N ASN A 369 3.83 7.18 -23.07
CA ASN A 369 4.05 8.62 -23.26
C ASN A 369 4.31 9.32 -21.93
N GLU A 370 3.52 9.01 -20.89
CA GLU A 370 3.73 9.51 -19.53
C GLU A 370 5.11 9.08 -19.00
N LEU A 371 5.50 7.82 -19.21
CA LEU A 371 6.83 7.32 -18.86
C LEU A 371 7.93 8.06 -19.62
N ALA A 372 7.78 8.26 -20.94
CA ALA A 372 8.76 8.96 -21.76
C ALA A 372 8.95 10.42 -21.29
N SER A 373 7.88 11.09 -20.87
CA SER A 373 7.97 12.41 -20.25
C SER A 373 8.72 12.38 -18.92
N ILE A 374 8.48 11.37 -18.08
CA ILE A 374 9.25 11.19 -16.83
C ILE A 374 10.72 10.88 -17.14
N GLN A 375 11.01 10.04 -18.13
CA GLN A 375 12.36 9.67 -18.50
C GLN A 375 13.19 10.87 -19.01
N ASN A 376 12.54 11.77 -19.76
CA ASN A 376 13.17 12.96 -20.33
C ASN A 376 13.02 14.22 -19.47
N LEU A 377 12.62 14.08 -18.20
CA LEU A 377 12.52 15.19 -17.25
C LEU A 377 13.87 15.91 -17.12
N ASN A 378 13.89 17.16 -17.56
CA ASN A 378 14.97 18.13 -17.33
C ASN A 378 14.41 19.52 -16.96
N SER A 379 13.15 19.57 -16.55
CA SER A 379 12.45 20.78 -16.11
C SER A 379 12.20 20.72 -14.60
N HIS A 380 11.85 21.86 -13.99
CA HIS A 380 11.48 21.94 -12.57
C HIS A 380 12.59 21.45 -11.60
N GLY A 381 13.85 21.46 -12.04
CA GLY A 381 14.98 20.97 -11.25
C GLY A 381 15.03 19.44 -11.09
N TRP A 382 14.16 18.69 -11.78
CA TRP A 382 14.14 17.23 -11.72
C TRP A 382 14.92 16.59 -12.84
N LYS A 383 15.54 15.45 -12.51
CA LYS A 383 16.24 14.58 -13.45
C LYS A 383 15.86 13.14 -13.19
N THR A 384 15.85 12.34 -14.25
CA THR A 384 15.53 10.92 -14.18
C THR A 384 16.68 10.05 -14.65
N LYS A 385 16.95 8.96 -13.93
CA LYS A 385 17.94 7.95 -14.33
C LYS A 385 17.26 6.60 -14.57
N THR A 386 17.39 6.07 -15.79
CA THR A 386 17.01 4.67 -16.04
C THR A 386 18.11 3.74 -15.53
N ILE A 387 17.72 2.77 -14.71
CA ILE A 387 18.53 1.69 -14.16
C ILE A 387 18.03 0.39 -14.79
N ASP A 388 18.95 -0.32 -15.42
CA ASP A 388 18.69 -1.59 -16.09
C ASP A 388 18.59 -2.71 -15.05
N ILE A 389 17.44 -3.39 -14.98
CA ILE A 389 17.20 -4.53 -14.05
C ILE A 389 17.40 -5.89 -14.72
N THR A 390 18.21 -5.97 -15.78
CA THR A 390 18.61 -7.23 -16.42
C THR A 390 20.02 -7.69 -15.99
N TYR A 391 20.32 -8.97 -16.25
CA TYR A 391 21.64 -9.58 -16.02
C TYR A 391 21.97 -10.66 -17.09
N PRO A 392 23.26 -10.93 -17.36
CA PRO A 392 23.66 -11.88 -18.42
C PRO A 392 23.25 -13.33 -18.13
N LYS A 393 22.87 -14.08 -19.19
CA LYS A 393 22.41 -15.48 -19.14
C LYS A 393 23.48 -16.54 -18.79
N GLY A 394 24.76 -16.26 -19.02
CA GLY A 394 25.84 -17.28 -19.10
C GLY A 394 26.65 -17.59 -17.83
N SER A 395 26.32 -17.03 -16.67
CA SER A 395 27.11 -17.12 -15.44
C SER A 395 26.32 -17.78 -14.30
N THR A 396 27.00 -18.32 -13.28
CA THR A 396 26.42 -19.08 -12.14
C THR A 396 25.18 -18.43 -11.52
N ASP A 397 24.01 -18.87 -11.97
CA ASP A 397 22.76 -18.09 -12.03
C ASP A 397 22.32 -17.41 -10.70
N LYS A 398 22.58 -17.99 -9.51
CA LYS A 398 22.22 -17.38 -8.20
C LYS A 398 23.10 -16.18 -7.83
N LYS A 399 24.42 -16.32 -8.00
CA LYS A 399 25.37 -15.27 -7.63
C LYS A 399 25.14 -14.03 -8.47
N ASP A 400 24.79 -14.21 -9.74
CA ASP A 400 24.56 -13.12 -10.68
C ASP A 400 23.25 -12.40 -10.41
N MET A 401 22.16 -13.11 -10.09
CA MET A 401 20.93 -12.49 -9.62
C MET A 401 21.18 -11.62 -8.37
N LEU A 402 21.90 -12.15 -7.38
CA LEU A 402 22.25 -11.41 -6.17
C LEU A 402 23.16 -10.21 -6.47
N SER A 403 24.15 -10.38 -7.35
CA SER A 403 25.03 -9.30 -7.77
C SER A 403 24.27 -8.22 -8.54
N ALA A 404 23.27 -8.58 -9.34
CA ALA A 404 22.42 -7.66 -10.06
C ALA A 404 21.52 -6.86 -9.10
N LEU A 405 20.96 -7.52 -8.08
CA LEU A 405 20.22 -6.84 -6.99
C LEU A 405 21.12 -5.85 -6.23
N ASP A 406 22.35 -6.25 -5.88
CA ASP A 406 23.30 -5.35 -5.23
C ASP A 406 23.74 -4.19 -6.13
N ARG A 407 23.87 -4.45 -7.44
CA ARG A 407 24.21 -3.43 -8.45
C ARG A 407 23.13 -2.36 -8.53
N ILE A 408 21.86 -2.74 -8.67
CA ILE A 408 20.77 -1.76 -8.81
C ILE A 408 20.57 -0.93 -7.54
N CYS A 409 20.82 -1.50 -6.35
CA CYS A 409 20.86 -0.76 -5.09
C CYS A 409 21.95 0.32 -5.08
N LYS A 410 23.17 -0.03 -5.49
CA LYS A 410 24.30 0.92 -5.58
C LYS A 410 24.07 1.99 -6.65
N GLU A 411 23.56 1.61 -7.82
CA GLU A 411 23.22 2.55 -8.88
C GLU A 411 22.13 3.54 -8.44
N SER A 412 21.15 3.07 -7.66
CA SER A 412 20.10 3.92 -7.09
C SER A 412 20.65 4.91 -6.06
N GLU A 413 21.54 4.47 -5.15
CA GLU A 413 22.22 5.39 -4.23
C GLU A 413 23.06 6.44 -4.96
N LYS A 414 23.81 6.01 -5.98
CA LYS A 414 24.63 6.90 -6.79
C LYS A 414 23.78 7.91 -7.55
N ALA A 415 22.60 7.52 -8.02
CA ALA A 415 21.66 8.44 -8.67
C ALA A 415 21.22 9.55 -7.69
N ILE A 416 20.94 9.21 -6.43
CA ILE A 416 20.60 10.20 -5.39
C ILE A 416 21.77 11.15 -5.14
N GLU A 417 22.99 10.63 -5.04
CA GLU A 417 24.22 11.43 -4.84
C GLU A 417 24.50 12.37 -6.02
N GLN A 418 24.11 11.97 -7.23
CA GLN A 418 24.20 12.78 -8.45
C GLN A 418 23.05 13.77 -8.64
N GLY A 419 22.10 13.83 -7.68
CA GLY A 419 20.98 14.76 -7.71
C GLY A 419 19.83 14.35 -8.65
N PHE A 420 19.69 13.06 -8.97
CA PHE A 420 18.50 12.57 -9.67
C PHE A 420 17.30 12.53 -8.73
N SER A 421 16.14 12.97 -9.24
CA SER A 421 14.88 13.03 -8.49
C SER A 421 14.02 11.79 -8.70
N PHE A 422 14.24 11.08 -9.81
CA PHE A 422 13.56 9.84 -10.15
C PHE A 422 14.54 8.79 -10.67
N ILE A 423 14.26 7.52 -10.36
CA ILE A 423 14.82 6.37 -11.06
C ILE A 423 13.71 5.60 -11.77
N ILE A 424 14.04 5.08 -12.95
CA ILE A 424 13.21 4.11 -13.66
C ILE A 424 13.93 2.76 -13.59
N LEU A 425 13.34 1.79 -12.90
CA LEU A 425 13.80 0.40 -12.92
C LEU A 425 13.19 -0.26 -14.17
N SER A 426 14.02 -0.61 -15.15
CA SER A 426 13.58 -1.04 -16.48
C SER A 426 14.09 -2.43 -16.87
N ASP A 427 13.17 -3.32 -17.24
CA ASP A 427 13.48 -4.66 -17.78
C ASP A 427 13.50 -4.72 -19.32
N LYS A 428 13.41 -3.56 -19.99
CA LYS A 428 13.29 -3.45 -21.46
C LYS A 428 14.46 -4.06 -22.24
N LYS A 429 15.61 -4.26 -21.60
CA LYS A 429 16.79 -4.90 -22.21
C LYS A 429 16.76 -6.43 -22.20
N LEU A 430 15.66 -7.04 -21.74
CA LEU A 430 15.44 -8.47 -21.88
C LEU A 430 15.62 -8.88 -23.34
N GLY A 431 16.37 -9.95 -23.56
CA GLY A 431 16.67 -10.48 -24.89
C GLY A 431 17.43 -11.79 -24.78
N PRO A 432 17.87 -12.40 -25.89
CA PRO A 432 18.47 -13.74 -25.90
C PRO A 432 19.64 -13.94 -24.92
N GLU A 433 20.41 -12.87 -24.67
CA GLU A 433 21.61 -12.86 -23.81
C GLU A 433 21.37 -12.26 -22.41
N ASN A 434 20.21 -11.62 -22.18
CA ASN A 434 19.90 -10.88 -20.95
C ASN A 434 18.60 -11.37 -20.32
N ILE A 435 18.69 -11.82 -19.07
CA ILE A 435 17.56 -12.23 -18.25
C ILE A 435 17.10 -11.03 -17.42
N ALA A 436 15.79 -10.78 -17.36
CA ALA A 436 15.22 -9.77 -16.48
C ALA A 436 15.15 -10.29 -15.03
N LEU A 437 15.58 -9.47 -14.08
CA LEU A 437 15.16 -9.64 -12.69
C LEU A 437 13.64 -9.49 -12.63
N SER A 438 13.01 -10.18 -11.70
CA SER A 438 11.60 -9.87 -11.40
C SER A 438 11.50 -8.40 -10.97
N SER A 439 10.56 -7.69 -11.58
CA SER A 439 10.25 -6.30 -11.26
C SER A 439 9.92 -6.11 -9.78
N LEU A 440 9.26 -7.09 -9.16
CA LEU A 440 8.93 -7.09 -7.73
C LEU A 440 10.17 -7.21 -6.85
N LEU A 441 11.08 -8.14 -7.18
CA LEU A 441 12.35 -8.28 -6.46
C LEU A 441 13.18 -7.00 -6.56
N ALA A 442 13.32 -6.45 -7.77
CA ALA A 442 14.11 -5.26 -8.02
C ALA A 442 13.54 -4.04 -7.26
N CYS A 443 12.22 -3.80 -7.39
CA CYS A 443 11.54 -2.71 -6.71
C CYS A 443 11.70 -2.80 -5.18
N SER A 444 11.36 -3.96 -4.61
CA SER A 444 11.37 -4.14 -3.16
C SER A 444 12.78 -4.04 -2.58
N THR A 445 13.77 -4.66 -3.23
CA THR A 445 15.17 -4.61 -2.76
C THR A 445 15.70 -3.18 -2.78
N VAL A 446 15.46 -2.42 -3.85
CA VAL A 446 15.86 -1.00 -3.93
C VAL A 446 15.13 -0.17 -2.88
N HIS A 447 13.80 -0.34 -2.74
CA HIS A 447 13.00 0.39 -1.77
C HIS A 447 13.50 0.22 -0.34
N HIS A 448 13.67 -1.03 0.12
CA HIS A 448 14.10 -1.32 1.49
C HIS A 448 15.57 -0.98 1.73
N HIS A 449 16.43 -1.14 0.73
CA HIS A 449 17.81 -0.68 0.80
C HIS A 449 17.88 0.84 1.03
N LEU A 450 17.08 1.60 0.29
CA LEU A 450 17.01 3.05 0.45
C LEU A 450 16.36 3.49 1.77
N ILE A 451 15.38 2.75 2.30
CA ILE A 451 14.82 2.99 3.65
C ILE A 451 15.91 2.80 4.70
N LYS A 452 16.64 1.68 4.65
CA LYS A 452 17.72 1.37 5.61
C LYS A 452 18.85 2.40 5.59
N ARG A 453 19.04 3.07 4.45
CA ARG A 453 20.01 4.16 4.27
C ARG A 453 19.43 5.55 4.53
N GLU A 454 18.16 5.64 4.92
CA GLU A 454 17.42 6.90 5.12
C GLU A 454 17.45 7.81 3.87
N LYS A 455 17.51 7.19 2.70
CA LYS A 455 17.59 7.86 1.38
C LYS A 455 16.30 7.72 0.56
N ARG A 456 15.33 6.87 0.96
CA ARG A 456 14.13 6.57 0.15
C ARG A 456 13.26 7.80 -0.15
N THR A 457 13.18 8.74 0.77
CA THR A 457 12.44 10.00 0.62
C THR A 457 13.04 10.92 -0.44
N ARG A 458 14.30 10.73 -0.83
CA ARG A 458 15.01 11.63 -1.76
C ARG A 458 14.81 11.30 -3.24
N ILE A 459 14.08 10.23 -3.56
CA ILE A 459 13.92 9.77 -4.94
C ILE A 459 12.57 9.09 -5.19
N GLY A 460 11.97 9.33 -6.35
CA GLY A 460 10.82 8.56 -6.84
C GLY A 460 11.25 7.29 -7.58
N ILE A 461 10.55 6.18 -7.38
CA ILE A 461 10.82 4.88 -8.02
C ILE A 461 9.71 4.56 -9.03
N VAL A 462 10.02 4.63 -10.31
CA VAL A 462 9.12 4.24 -11.40
C VAL A 462 9.54 2.87 -11.95
N ILE A 463 8.57 2.00 -12.24
CA ILE A 463 8.84 0.66 -12.77
C ILE A 463 8.42 0.62 -14.25
N GLU A 464 9.35 0.38 -15.16
CA GLU A 464 9.08 0.04 -16.57
C GLU A 464 9.23 -1.48 -16.71
N THR A 465 8.11 -2.20 -16.81
CA THR A 465 8.15 -3.67 -16.75
C THR A 465 7.28 -4.36 -17.78
N GLY A 466 7.82 -5.45 -18.33
CA GLY A 466 7.06 -6.41 -19.12
C GLY A 466 6.31 -7.43 -18.26
N GLU A 467 6.68 -7.62 -17.01
CA GLU A 467 6.18 -8.70 -16.13
C GLU A 467 4.78 -8.42 -15.56
N ALA A 468 4.53 -7.18 -15.13
CA ALA A 468 3.29 -6.78 -14.45
C ALA A 468 2.11 -6.59 -15.43
N ARG A 469 1.00 -7.25 -15.14
CA ARG A 469 -0.17 -7.28 -16.05
C ARG A 469 -1.51 -7.48 -15.34
N GLU A 470 -1.49 -8.08 -14.15
CA GLU A 470 -2.67 -8.30 -13.31
C GLU A 470 -2.76 -7.27 -12.19
N VAL A 471 -3.98 -7.01 -11.69
CA VAL A 471 -4.21 -6.11 -10.55
C VAL A 471 -3.34 -6.49 -9.35
N HIS A 472 -3.16 -7.78 -9.10
CA HIS A 472 -2.32 -8.27 -8.01
C HIS A 472 -0.85 -7.87 -8.17
N HIS A 473 -0.29 -7.93 -9.39
CA HIS A 473 1.09 -7.55 -9.66
C HIS A 473 1.32 -6.07 -9.36
N HIS A 474 0.39 -5.22 -9.81
CA HIS A 474 0.42 -3.79 -9.55
C HIS A 474 0.32 -3.48 -8.06
N CYS A 475 -0.60 -4.14 -7.34
CA CYS A 475 -0.75 -3.97 -5.90
C CYS A 475 0.51 -4.39 -5.12
N LEU A 476 1.21 -5.44 -5.55
CA LEU A 476 2.47 -5.87 -4.96
C LEU A 476 3.58 -4.85 -5.20
N LEU A 477 3.78 -4.41 -6.45
CA LEU A 477 4.79 -3.40 -6.78
C LEU A 477 4.60 -2.12 -5.97
N ILE A 478 3.36 -1.62 -5.85
CA ILE A 478 3.05 -0.42 -5.04
C ILE A 478 3.27 -0.72 -3.54
N GLY A 479 2.77 -1.85 -3.05
CA GLY A 479 2.92 -2.27 -1.65
C GLY A 479 4.37 -2.46 -1.21
N TYR A 480 5.28 -2.68 -2.16
CA TYR A 480 6.73 -2.79 -1.96
C TYR A 480 7.54 -1.60 -2.52
N GLY A 481 6.88 -0.45 -2.74
CA GLY A 481 7.55 0.85 -2.84
C GLY A 481 7.59 1.50 -4.22
N ALA A 482 6.90 0.97 -5.24
CA ALA A 482 6.75 1.64 -6.52
C ALA A 482 5.89 2.90 -6.41
N ASP A 483 6.35 3.99 -7.03
CA ASP A 483 5.63 5.26 -7.12
C ASP A 483 4.69 5.33 -8.33
N ALA A 484 5.11 4.73 -9.45
CA ALA A 484 4.33 4.56 -10.66
C ALA A 484 4.81 3.32 -11.44
N ILE A 485 3.94 2.74 -12.26
CA ILE A 485 4.19 1.51 -13.01
C ILE A 485 3.76 1.73 -14.46
N ASN A 486 4.69 1.48 -15.38
CA ASN A 486 4.44 1.38 -16.80
C ASN A 486 4.51 -0.10 -17.23
N PRO A 487 3.36 -0.76 -17.44
CA PRO A 487 3.31 -2.14 -17.92
C PRO A 487 3.38 -2.18 -19.46
N TYR A 488 4.50 -1.77 -20.05
CA TYR A 488 4.63 -1.58 -21.50
C TYR A 488 4.23 -2.84 -22.28
N LEU A 489 4.64 -4.03 -21.82
CA LEU A 489 4.37 -5.27 -22.55
C LEU A 489 2.88 -5.63 -22.53
N ALA A 490 2.16 -5.32 -21.44
CA ALA A 490 0.72 -5.50 -21.42
C ALA A 490 0.01 -4.60 -22.45
N PHE A 491 0.49 -3.36 -22.64
CA PHE A 491 -0.02 -2.47 -23.68
C PHE A 491 0.31 -2.98 -25.09
N GLU A 492 1.53 -3.48 -25.31
CA GLU A 492 1.95 -4.09 -26.58
C GLU A 492 1.11 -5.34 -26.90
N SER A 493 0.91 -6.24 -25.93
CA SER A 493 0.10 -7.45 -26.09
C SER A 493 -1.36 -7.15 -26.41
N LEU A 494 -1.96 -6.15 -25.75
CA LEU A 494 -3.32 -5.70 -26.05
C LEU A 494 -3.41 -5.05 -27.43
N TRP A 495 -2.39 -4.28 -27.83
CA TRP A 495 -2.33 -3.67 -29.14
C TRP A 495 -2.22 -4.71 -30.26
N GLN A 496 -1.42 -5.76 -30.07
CA GLN A 496 -1.36 -6.92 -30.97
C GLN A 496 -2.72 -7.62 -31.03
N ALA A 497 -3.32 -7.94 -29.89
CA ALA A 497 -4.62 -8.61 -29.85
C ALA A 497 -5.73 -7.84 -30.58
N ARG A 498 -5.67 -6.50 -30.55
CA ARG A 498 -6.54 -5.65 -31.36
C ARG A 498 -6.28 -5.78 -32.87
N GLN A 499 -5.01 -5.82 -33.30
CA GLN A 499 -4.66 -6.04 -34.71
C GLN A 499 -5.14 -7.41 -35.21
N ASP A 500 -5.10 -8.42 -34.34
CA ASP A 500 -5.57 -9.77 -34.61
C ASP A 500 -7.12 -9.90 -34.58
N GLY A 501 -7.84 -8.81 -34.31
CA GLY A 501 -9.30 -8.79 -34.26
C GLY A 501 -9.92 -9.39 -32.98
N LEU A 502 -9.12 -9.58 -31.93
CA LEU A 502 -9.59 -10.08 -30.62
C LEU A 502 -10.15 -8.96 -29.72
N LEU A 503 -9.95 -7.69 -30.06
CA LEU A 503 -10.56 -6.54 -29.39
C LEU A 503 -11.33 -5.69 -30.41
N ASP A 504 -12.27 -4.89 -29.89
CA ASP A 504 -12.97 -3.89 -30.68
C ASP A 504 -11.98 -2.90 -31.32
N GLN A 505 -12.37 -2.27 -32.43
CA GLN A 505 -11.53 -1.33 -33.19
C GLN A 505 -11.39 0.05 -32.50
N ILE A 506 -11.07 0.06 -31.20
CA ILE A 506 -10.79 1.27 -30.40
C ILE A 506 -9.40 1.82 -30.72
N SER A 507 -9.14 3.10 -30.44
CA SER A 507 -7.79 3.68 -30.57
C SER A 507 -6.83 3.15 -29.49
N PHE A 508 -5.51 3.30 -29.70
CA PHE A 508 -4.50 2.93 -28.69
C PHE A 508 -4.70 3.71 -27.38
N ASP A 509 -5.01 5.01 -27.46
CA ASP A 509 -5.25 5.83 -26.28
C ASP A 509 -6.50 5.39 -25.51
N GLU A 510 -7.57 5.02 -26.21
CA GLU A 510 -8.78 4.47 -25.58
C GLU A 510 -8.49 3.14 -24.90
N MET A 511 -7.69 2.28 -25.52
CA MET A 511 -7.26 1.01 -24.93
C MET A 511 -6.42 1.22 -23.66
N VAL A 512 -5.45 2.14 -23.69
CA VAL A 512 -4.63 2.49 -22.51
C VAL A 512 -5.49 3.08 -21.40
N LYS A 513 -6.43 3.99 -21.73
CA LYS A 513 -7.38 4.55 -20.75
C LYS A 513 -8.28 3.46 -20.16
N ALA A 514 -8.76 2.52 -20.98
CA ALA A 514 -9.58 1.40 -20.55
C ALA A 514 -8.83 0.50 -19.57
N TYR A 515 -7.59 0.11 -19.91
CA TYR A 515 -6.71 -0.65 -19.04
C TYR A 515 -6.45 0.08 -17.72
N LYS A 516 -6.01 1.35 -17.77
CA LYS A 516 -5.75 2.19 -16.58
C LYS A 516 -6.97 2.28 -15.67
N LYS A 517 -8.18 2.39 -16.23
CA LYS A 517 -9.44 2.46 -15.48
C LYS A 517 -9.79 1.12 -14.83
N GLY A 518 -9.68 0.01 -15.56
CA GLY A 518 -9.95 -1.33 -15.02
C GLY A 518 -9.00 -1.71 -13.90
N VAL A 519 -7.70 -1.45 -14.09
CA VAL A 519 -6.69 -1.68 -13.04
C VAL A 519 -6.92 -0.77 -11.84
N ALA A 520 -7.21 0.52 -12.03
CA ALA A 520 -7.51 1.45 -10.94
C ALA A 520 -8.65 0.95 -10.04
N LYS A 521 -9.77 0.51 -10.64
CA LYS A 521 -10.87 -0.08 -9.86
C LYS A 521 -10.45 -1.36 -9.13
N GLY A 522 -9.61 -2.18 -9.76
CA GLY A 522 -9.02 -3.35 -9.13
C GLY A 522 -8.16 -3.00 -7.90
N ILE A 523 -7.30 -1.99 -8.01
CA ILE A 523 -6.45 -1.53 -6.91
C ILE A 523 -7.30 -1.00 -5.75
N LEU A 524 -8.31 -0.17 -6.04
CA LEU A 524 -9.26 0.31 -5.02
C LEU A 524 -9.94 -0.85 -4.30
N LYS A 525 -10.39 -1.87 -5.04
CA LYS A 525 -10.97 -3.10 -4.45
C LYS A 525 -9.99 -3.80 -3.51
N VAL A 526 -8.71 -3.93 -3.88
CA VAL A 526 -7.70 -4.61 -3.05
C VAL A 526 -7.40 -3.81 -1.78
N MET A 527 -7.20 -2.50 -1.89
CA MET A 527 -6.99 -1.62 -0.72
C MET A 527 -8.16 -1.69 0.26
N ALA A 528 -9.38 -1.67 -0.27
CA ALA A 528 -10.60 -1.69 0.52
C ALA A 528 -10.76 -2.98 1.35
N LYS A 529 -10.17 -4.11 0.93
CA LYS A 529 -10.16 -5.37 1.72
C LYS A 529 -9.50 -5.20 3.08
N MET A 530 -8.52 -4.30 3.21
CA MET A 530 -7.87 -3.97 4.48
C MET A 530 -8.49 -2.72 5.13
N GLY A 531 -9.49 -2.11 4.51
CA GLY A 531 -10.06 -0.83 4.95
C GLY A 531 -9.15 0.37 4.73
N ILE A 532 -8.24 0.30 3.75
CA ILE A 532 -7.31 1.40 3.42
C ILE A 532 -7.95 2.28 2.35
N SER A 533 -7.99 3.59 2.60
CA SER A 533 -8.68 4.55 1.74
C SER A 533 -7.76 5.21 0.72
N THR A 534 -6.48 5.45 1.07
CA THR A 534 -5.55 6.17 0.18
C THR A 534 -4.40 5.30 -0.30
N LEU A 535 -4.07 5.44 -1.59
CA LEU A 535 -2.93 4.74 -2.18
C LEU A 535 -1.60 5.18 -1.55
N GLN A 536 -1.55 6.43 -1.08
CA GLN A 536 -0.39 6.98 -0.39
C GLN A 536 -0.01 6.16 0.85
N SER A 537 -0.99 5.81 1.70
CA SER A 537 -0.75 4.97 2.88
C SER A 537 -0.59 3.49 2.53
N TYR A 538 -1.12 3.03 1.40
CA TYR A 538 -0.95 1.65 0.92
C TYR A 538 0.48 1.39 0.39
N LYS A 539 1.12 2.41 -0.18
CA LYS A 539 2.46 2.34 -0.76
C LYS A 539 3.49 2.00 0.32
N GLY A 540 4.28 0.95 0.10
CA GLY A 540 5.30 0.50 1.05
C GLY A 540 4.75 -0.15 2.34
N ALA A 541 3.43 -0.33 2.47
CA ALA A 541 2.82 -0.91 3.67
C ALA A 541 2.91 -2.44 3.73
N GLN A 542 3.28 -3.11 2.63
CA GLN A 542 3.46 -4.56 2.55
C GLN A 542 2.24 -5.35 3.09
N ILE A 543 1.04 -5.06 2.57
CA ILE A 543 -0.24 -5.70 2.95
C ILE A 543 -0.37 -7.11 2.33
N PHE A 544 0.67 -7.92 2.53
CA PHE A 544 0.82 -9.24 1.94
C PHE A 544 1.47 -10.22 2.92
N GLU A 545 1.15 -11.49 2.74
CA GLU A 545 1.86 -12.61 3.35
C GLU A 545 2.51 -13.46 2.26
N ALA A 546 3.79 -13.80 2.43
CA ALA A 546 4.48 -14.74 1.57
C ALA A 546 4.19 -16.17 2.02
N VAL A 547 3.93 -17.05 1.07
CA VAL A 547 3.69 -18.48 1.31
C VAL A 547 4.65 -19.28 0.44
N GLY A 548 5.57 -19.99 1.08
CA GLY A 548 6.53 -20.85 0.41
C GLY A 548 7.81 -20.16 -0.06
N LEU A 549 8.14 -18.97 0.44
CA LEU A 549 9.44 -18.30 0.21
C LEU A 549 10.37 -18.50 1.41
N ALA A 550 11.63 -18.84 1.14
CA ALA A 550 12.65 -18.99 2.17
C ALA A 550 13.03 -17.65 2.80
N ASP A 551 13.47 -17.73 4.07
CA ASP A 551 13.94 -16.60 4.87
C ASP A 551 15.01 -15.75 4.18
N GLU A 552 15.89 -16.37 3.38
CA GLU A 552 16.95 -15.63 2.67
C GLU A 552 16.38 -14.62 1.67
N ILE A 553 15.28 -14.96 0.98
CA ILE A 553 14.61 -14.06 0.04
C ILE A 553 13.88 -12.96 0.82
N ILE A 554 13.16 -13.33 1.87
CA ILE A 554 12.41 -12.37 2.70
C ILE A 554 13.34 -11.35 3.34
N LYS A 555 14.42 -11.80 4.00
CA LYS A 555 15.38 -10.91 4.67
C LYS A 555 16.10 -9.98 3.68
N LYS A 556 16.40 -10.45 2.47
CA LYS A 556 17.13 -9.66 1.46
C LYS A 556 16.22 -8.70 0.71
N CYS A 557 15.04 -9.14 0.28
CA CYS A 557 14.21 -8.42 -0.69
C CYS A 557 12.92 -7.89 -0.08
N PHE A 558 12.32 -8.55 0.92
CA PHE A 558 10.99 -8.22 1.46
C PHE A 558 10.98 -8.11 3.01
N PRO A 559 11.94 -7.41 3.63
CA PRO A 559 12.09 -7.40 5.08
C PRO A 559 10.79 -6.97 5.77
N GLY A 560 10.46 -7.68 6.85
CA GLY A 560 9.22 -7.49 7.61
C GLY A 560 8.01 -8.26 7.07
N THR A 561 8.06 -8.86 5.88
CA THR A 561 6.94 -9.68 5.37
C THR A 561 6.88 -11.03 6.09
N ALA A 562 5.70 -11.45 6.51
CA ALA A 562 5.52 -12.78 7.10
C ALA A 562 5.73 -13.87 6.03
N SER A 563 6.52 -14.89 6.35
CA SER A 563 6.65 -16.12 5.56
C SER A 563 6.70 -17.32 6.50
N ARG A 564 5.52 -17.74 6.97
CA ARG A 564 5.40 -18.78 8.01
C ARG A 564 5.72 -20.16 7.49
N VAL A 565 5.42 -20.40 6.22
CA VAL A 565 5.77 -21.64 5.50
C VAL A 565 6.93 -21.30 4.58
N GLN A 566 8.14 -21.67 4.98
CA GLN A 566 9.33 -21.51 4.14
C GLN A 566 9.35 -22.53 3.00
N GLY A 567 10.13 -22.27 1.95
CA GLY A 567 10.25 -23.19 0.82
C GLY A 567 11.30 -22.75 -0.19
N VAL A 568 10.83 -22.18 -1.29
CA VAL A 568 11.61 -21.74 -2.44
C VAL A 568 12.69 -20.76 -2.03
N ASN A 569 13.93 -21.12 -2.34
CA ASN A 569 15.14 -20.33 -2.11
C ASN A 569 15.59 -19.66 -3.41
N PHE A 570 16.67 -18.87 -3.37
CA PHE A 570 17.15 -18.18 -4.58
C PHE A 570 17.53 -19.15 -5.70
N ASP A 571 18.07 -20.32 -5.39
CA ASP A 571 18.46 -21.32 -6.41
C ASP A 571 17.26 -21.80 -7.22
N ILE A 572 16.14 -22.07 -6.55
CA ILE A 572 14.88 -22.46 -7.20
C ILE A 572 14.31 -21.29 -7.99
N LEU A 573 14.22 -20.10 -7.39
CA LEU A 573 13.65 -18.92 -8.06
C LEU A 573 14.40 -18.57 -9.35
N VAL A 574 15.72 -18.65 -9.30
CA VAL A 574 16.60 -18.48 -10.45
C VAL A 574 16.31 -19.51 -11.53
N ASN A 575 16.14 -20.78 -11.17
CA ASN A 575 15.78 -21.83 -12.12
C ASN A 575 14.40 -21.60 -12.73
N GLU A 576 13.42 -21.09 -11.98
CA GLU A 576 12.10 -20.73 -12.52
C GLU A 576 12.20 -19.60 -13.55
N VAL A 577 12.95 -18.54 -13.24
CA VAL A 577 13.23 -17.43 -14.17
C VAL A 577 13.92 -17.95 -15.43
N ARG A 578 14.96 -18.79 -15.27
CA ARG A 578 15.69 -19.38 -16.39
C ARG A 578 14.78 -20.23 -17.28
N ARG A 579 13.96 -21.11 -16.69
CA ARG A 579 13.01 -21.96 -17.44
C ARG A 579 12.04 -21.12 -18.26
N ARG A 580 11.49 -20.02 -17.71
CA ARG A 580 10.63 -19.09 -18.48
C ARG A 580 11.40 -18.40 -19.59
N HIS A 581 12.61 -17.93 -19.29
CA HIS A 581 13.46 -17.28 -20.29
C HIS A 581 13.81 -18.22 -21.45
N GLU A 582 14.09 -19.50 -21.19
CA GLU A 582 14.36 -20.51 -22.21
C GLU A 582 13.12 -20.86 -23.06
N LEU A 583 11.90 -20.66 -22.56
CA LEU A 583 10.69 -20.76 -23.39
C LEU A 583 10.65 -19.63 -24.43
N GLY A 584 10.89 -18.38 -24.01
CA GLY A 584 10.90 -17.22 -24.91
C GLY A 584 12.10 -17.16 -25.85
N TYR A 585 13.27 -17.64 -25.40
CA TYR A 585 14.53 -17.64 -26.15
C TYR A 585 15.20 -19.02 -26.13
N PRO A 586 14.64 -19.99 -26.87
CA PRO A 586 15.16 -21.36 -26.93
C PRO A 586 16.52 -21.41 -27.64
N LYS A 587 17.41 -22.30 -27.18
CA LYS A 587 18.80 -22.42 -27.67
C LYS A 587 18.88 -22.86 -29.13
N ASP A 588 18.00 -23.75 -29.55
CA ASP A 588 18.09 -24.41 -30.86
C ASP A 588 17.33 -23.67 -31.97
N ASN A 589 16.40 -22.77 -31.61
CA ASN A 589 15.60 -22.04 -32.61
C ASN A 589 15.03 -20.71 -32.07
N PRO A 590 15.88 -19.69 -31.82
CA PRO A 590 15.50 -18.45 -31.12
C PRO A 590 14.42 -17.62 -31.83
N ASN A 591 14.11 -17.90 -33.10
CA ASN A 591 13.14 -17.14 -33.91
C ASN A 591 11.79 -17.86 -34.14
N ASN A 592 11.58 -19.05 -33.57
CA ASN A 592 10.44 -19.91 -33.92
C ASN A 592 9.39 -20.08 -32.80
N VAL A 593 9.24 -19.06 -31.95
CA VAL A 593 8.27 -19.05 -30.86
C VAL A 593 6.97 -18.41 -31.35
N GLU A 594 6.06 -19.22 -31.91
CA GLU A 594 4.87 -18.70 -32.60
C GLU A 594 3.63 -18.53 -31.72
N VAL A 595 3.52 -19.25 -30.59
CA VAL A 595 2.26 -19.30 -29.81
C VAL A 595 2.54 -19.25 -28.31
N LEU A 596 1.72 -18.52 -27.56
CA LEU A 596 1.78 -18.52 -26.09
C LEU A 596 1.43 -19.89 -25.50
N PRO A 597 2.07 -20.32 -24.40
CA PRO A 597 1.69 -21.53 -23.72
C PRO A 597 0.29 -21.40 -23.11
N ASN A 598 -0.42 -22.52 -23.02
CA ASN A 598 -1.67 -22.63 -22.26
C ASN A 598 -1.50 -23.69 -21.17
N PRO A 599 -0.90 -23.31 -20.02
CA PRO A 599 -0.65 -24.24 -18.95
C PRO A 599 -1.93 -24.68 -18.22
N GLY A 600 -3.08 -24.02 -18.38
CA GLY A 600 -4.25 -24.29 -17.56
C GLY A 600 -4.00 -23.90 -16.10
N ASP A 601 -3.73 -22.62 -15.86
CA ASP A 601 -3.63 -22.02 -14.53
C ASP A 601 -5.02 -21.72 -13.93
N PHE A 602 -5.99 -21.34 -14.78
CA PHE A 602 -7.36 -21.04 -14.37
C PHE A 602 -8.31 -22.20 -14.62
N HIS A 603 -8.23 -22.80 -15.81
CA HIS A 603 -9.02 -23.97 -16.16
C HIS A 603 -8.15 -25.20 -16.31
N TRP A 604 -8.66 -26.34 -15.84
CA TRP A 604 -8.01 -27.62 -16.10
C TRP A 604 -7.82 -27.85 -17.60
N ARG A 605 -6.61 -28.25 -17.98
CA ARG A 605 -6.24 -28.66 -19.34
C ARG A 605 -5.49 -29.98 -19.30
N HIS A 606 -5.73 -30.82 -20.29
CA HIS A 606 -4.95 -32.04 -20.48
C HIS A 606 -3.48 -31.69 -20.75
N GLY A 607 -2.55 -32.24 -19.96
CA GLY A 607 -1.12 -31.88 -20.00
C GLY A 607 -0.79 -30.52 -19.36
N GLY A 608 -1.79 -29.86 -18.78
CA GLY A 608 -1.68 -28.60 -18.06
C GLY A 608 -1.29 -28.78 -16.59
N ASP A 609 -1.59 -27.76 -15.78
CA ASP A 609 -1.27 -27.74 -14.36
C ASP A 609 -2.20 -28.69 -13.62
N SER A 610 -1.73 -29.20 -12.50
CA SER A 610 -2.55 -30.13 -11.72
C SER A 610 -3.61 -29.36 -10.94
N HIS A 611 -4.87 -29.57 -11.28
CA HIS A 611 -6.03 -29.11 -10.51
C HIS A 611 -6.53 -30.19 -9.57
N MET A 612 -7.05 -29.83 -8.39
CA MET A 612 -7.69 -30.78 -7.47
C MET A 612 -8.89 -31.44 -8.12
N TRP A 613 -9.69 -30.68 -8.86
CA TRP A 613 -10.81 -31.17 -9.62
C TRP A 613 -10.43 -31.31 -11.09
N ASP A 614 -10.58 -32.52 -11.61
CA ASP A 614 -10.39 -32.85 -13.03
C ASP A 614 -11.50 -33.80 -13.51
N PRO A 615 -11.64 -34.03 -14.83
CA PRO A 615 -12.74 -34.84 -15.33
C PRO A 615 -12.80 -36.26 -14.76
N GLU A 616 -11.65 -36.87 -14.45
CA GLU A 616 -11.58 -38.24 -13.90
C GLU A 616 -12.10 -38.27 -12.47
N THR A 617 -11.60 -37.38 -11.61
CA THR A 617 -12.07 -37.26 -10.21
C THR A 617 -13.56 -36.94 -10.12
N ILE A 618 -14.06 -36.04 -10.95
CA ILE A 618 -15.47 -35.66 -10.96
C ILE A 618 -16.33 -36.84 -11.44
N SER A 619 -15.92 -37.54 -12.50
CA SER A 619 -16.65 -38.69 -13.02
C SER A 619 -16.76 -39.82 -12.00
N ASP A 620 -15.65 -40.20 -11.36
CA ASP A 620 -15.64 -41.29 -10.37
C ASP A 620 -16.50 -40.92 -9.14
N LEU A 621 -16.42 -39.68 -8.67
CA LEU A 621 -17.24 -39.21 -7.55
C LEU A 621 -18.75 -39.18 -7.90
N GLN A 622 -19.11 -38.76 -9.12
CA GLN A 622 -20.50 -38.78 -9.57
C GLN A 622 -21.05 -40.20 -9.70
N LEU A 623 -20.25 -41.15 -10.21
CA LEU A 623 -20.64 -42.56 -10.29
C LEU A 623 -20.82 -43.18 -8.90
N ALA A 624 -19.90 -42.89 -7.98
CA ALA A 624 -20.00 -43.33 -6.59
C ALA A 624 -21.31 -42.84 -5.95
N ALA A 625 -21.61 -41.54 -6.06
CA ALA A 625 -22.78 -40.93 -5.44
C ALA A 625 -24.11 -41.34 -6.08
N ARG A 626 -24.18 -41.45 -7.42
CA ARG A 626 -25.43 -41.77 -8.14
C ARG A 626 -25.80 -43.25 -8.06
N ASN A 627 -24.80 -44.13 -8.11
CA ASN A 627 -25.01 -45.58 -8.18
C ASN A 627 -24.75 -46.28 -6.85
N ASN A 628 -24.42 -45.53 -5.79
CA ASN A 628 -23.97 -46.06 -4.50
C ASN A 628 -22.83 -47.09 -4.68
N ASN A 629 -21.87 -46.78 -5.56
CA ASN A 629 -20.79 -47.67 -5.95
C ASN A 629 -19.53 -47.40 -5.13
N GLU A 630 -19.19 -48.34 -4.25
CA GLU A 630 -18.03 -48.24 -3.37
C GLU A 630 -16.69 -48.29 -4.13
N ASP A 631 -16.57 -49.12 -5.17
CA ASP A 631 -15.35 -49.20 -5.99
C ASP A 631 -15.04 -47.88 -6.68
N SER A 632 -16.06 -47.17 -7.18
CA SER A 632 -15.93 -45.83 -7.75
C SER A 632 -15.47 -44.81 -6.71
N TYR A 633 -15.93 -44.91 -5.47
CA TYR A 633 -15.45 -44.05 -4.39
C TYR A 633 -13.97 -44.31 -4.10
N TRP A 634 -13.54 -45.58 -4.02
CA TRP A 634 -12.14 -45.91 -3.79
C TRP A 634 -11.24 -45.53 -4.97
N LYS A 635 -11.73 -45.61 -6.22
CA LYS A 635 -11.01 -45.06 -7.39
C LYS A 635 -10.80 -43.55 -7.25
N PHE A 636 -11.86 -42.80 -6.95
CA PHE A 636 -11.79 -41.37 -6.66
C PHE A 636 -10.79 -41.05 -5.53
N ALA A 637 -10.91 -41.72 -4.38
CA ALA A 637 -10.09 -41.45 -3.21
C ALA A 637 -8.62 -41.79 -3.45
N ASN A 638 -8.33 -42.92 -4.12
CA ASN A 638 -6.97 -43.30 -4.48
C ASN A 638 -6.37 -42.34 -5.49
N TYR A 639 -7.15 -41.89 -6.48
CA TYR A 639 -6.70 -40.90 -7.46
C TYR A 639 -6.39 -39.55 -6.80
N ALA A 640 -7.28 -39.06 -5.93
CA ALA A 640 -7.10 -37.83 -5.19
C ALA A 640 -5.86 -37.89 -4.27
N LYS A 641 -5.55 -39.06 -3.70
CA LYS A 641 -4.37 -39.29 -2.86
C LYS A 641 -3.07 -39.43 -3.66
N THR A 642 -3.12 -40.01 -4.86
CA THR A 642 -1.92 -40.30 -5.67
C THR A 642 -1.47 -39.12 -6.53
N LYS A 643 -2.37 -38.19 -6.88
CA LYS A 643 -1.94 -36.91 -7.47
C LYS A 643 -1.24 -36.05 -6.41
N ARG A 644 -0.04 -35.58 -6.79
CA ARG A 644 0.94 -34.75 -6.05
C ARG A 644 0.32 -33.83 -4.99
N LEU A 645 1.01 -33.68 -3.84
CA LEU A 645 0.63 -32.78 -2.74
C LEU A 645 0.30 -31.38 -3.26
N LYS A 646 -0.98 -30.97 -3.21
CA LYS A 646 -1.45 -29.66 -3.71
C LYS A 646 -1.63 -28.63 -2.59
N THR A 647 -1.70 -29.10 -1.35
CA THR A 647 -1.91 -28.30 -0.14
C THR A 647 -0.84 -28.61 0.90
N VAL A 648 -0.53 -27.63 1.75
CA VAL A 648 0.32 -27.87 2.93
C VAL A 648 -0.43 -28.83 3.87
N PRO A 649 0.22 -29.89 4.37
CA PRO A 649 -0.39 -30.83 5.32
C PRO A 649 -0.80 -30.18 6.64
#